data_AF-A0AAQ3NP17-F1
#
_entry.id   AF-A0AAQ3NP17-F1
#
_cell.length_a   1.000
_cell.length_b   1.000
_cell.length_c   1.000
_cell.angle_alpha   90.00
_cell.angle_beta   90.00
_cell.angle_gamma   90.00
#
_symmetry.space_group_name_H-M   'P 1'
#
loop_
_entity.id
_entity.type
_entity.pdbx_description
1 polymer ?
#
loop_
_entity_poly.entity_id
_entity_poly.type
_entity_poly.pdbx_seq_one_letter_code
_entity_poly.pdbx_strand_id
1 'polypeptide(L)'
;MEAEANFLVIVISLFFLWNWFAKYYKLKPNQKLPPGPKKLPFIGNLHQLSGAGSLPHRAFYKLALKYGPLMHLQLGEISTVVASSPGLAKEIMKTNDIAFVQRPQFVFGDILSYGGKNIVFAPYGDYWRQIKKISVLELLSAKRVKSFSFIREEETAKFIDSIRKSAGSPINLTDKIYSLISDFVFRAAFGRKYKDHEFVVPLMRRVIEEATGFGFVDLFPSLKFIHFITGKRAKLEKLQKQVDEVLDNVVKEHEDKRKEAKEDGVEVEDEDFVDVLLRIQQDDNPDFKMTTTQIKALILDIFVAGTDTSASVLDWMMAEIVRNPRVMEKAQSEIREAFREKKRIDESDVEELNYLKLVMKETLRLHPPVPLLLPRECSEVRKLGGYEIPKKTRVMINAWSMGRDPEYWSDGERFIPERFEGNCVDFKGNNYEYVPFGAGRRMCPGMAFGLASIMLPLTLLLYHFNWELPDNIKAEDMDMAEHFGVEAVAKIQCTDVPLSLGLVKEVWIFQAHQLKKKYLSPLNLLIHGLAHLVFDYLCHPDEEYQRFLDYELSFFCEVNLLNRLSSQVQARPYVRRREPFPTKVSHYLKRAKLIDSIRLTLRSKNPDSSLPSLINHRLFDSFVLTHAIRSSPSADSALSLVHALEKNSNFSHTHHTLHALATVLAKSGKCSALKSLIDDIQANRFGTVRISFMNLMQWHAAAGDLDTVLQVWEQYTLESNHLCTESYNIVMALYAQMGKDSQAVRVFQGMIDEGSLPNCRSCTIIIEHLVKSRKLSEALEVFNLLPLMRVKRTLKQYSVLLEGFVGSKRFDEVKILVDEMQVDGILPSRGVSLLLQQMKEEGIFEDKEQLLRGIFPDERISTVSYSVDGGDGDDDENENEVEDENINDASQCDLVDGVHLKPWLDPRALASALRNWSPDEVAALEGANFVWTTRLVCKMLRNFKTPEAAWSFFCWVANQNGFTHDIYTVQRIMTLLARHGRTDLVNTLISKIRMEGMRLPFNTIRLIIDFYGISKNADAAMKVFNDDRILCGPISNVNLMLLYSSLLRTLTKCGRNSDALDMLDDMILNGICPDIQTFSGLMLYFSQLGDIKTVQKLFAMIRQSGLEPDAYLFKVLIQGYCKSNRAALAWRLFEDMKNSGLVPDSATKELLVKSLWKEGRRREAAAVEESCEEINTVLPLALQESYPSAYTMDVNSFAHEISAHTLTVMNKQGMHSGGERKGGGTTLRETDTDGI
;
A
#
# COMPACT_ATOMS: atom_id res chain seq x y z
N MET A 1 80.19 2.52 -6.76
CA MET A 1 79.16 2.24 -5.74
C MET A 1 77.94 3.16 -5.81
N GLU A 2 77.97 4.44 -5.40
CA GLU A 2 76.75 5.30 -5.45
C GLU A 2 76.25 5.57 -6.88
N ALA A 3 77.15 5.75 -7.84
CA ALA A 3 76.79 5.93 -9.25
C ALA A 3 76.17 4.66 -9.88
N GLU A 4 76.64 3.48 -9.46
CA GLU A 4 76.12 2.19 -9.95
C GLU A 4 74.77 1.86 -9.33
N ALA A 5 74.55 2.23 -8.05
CA ALA A 5 73.25 2.12 -7.40
C ALA A 5 72.21 3.05 -8.04
N ASN A 6 72.58 4.30 -8.34
CA ASN A 6 71.68 5.24 -9.04
C ASN A 6 71.39 4.80 -10.47
N PHE A 7 72.37 4.24 -11.19
CA PHE A 7 72.16 3.68 -12.52
C PHE A 7 71.20 2.47 -12.49
N LEU A 8 71.36 1.57 -11.52
CA LEU A 8 70.47 0.43 -11.35
C LEU A 8 69.03 0.87 -11.04
N VAL A 9 68.85 1.87 -10.16
CA VAL A 9 67.53 2.46 -9.85
C VAL A 9 66.91 3.10 -11.09
N ILE A 10 67.68 3.82 -11.90
CA ILE A 10 67.18 4.43 -13.15
C ILE A 10 66.79 3.36 -14.17
N VAL A 11 67.61 2.32 -14.35
CA VAL A 11 67.32 1.22 -15.29
C VAL A 11 66.09 0.42 -14.85
N ILE A 12 65.95 0.14 -13.55
CA ILE A 12 64.75 -0.50 -12.99
C ILE A 12 63.53 0.39 -13.20
N SER A 13 63.64 1.69 -12.94
CA SER A 13 62.57 2.68 -13.15
C SER A 13 62.15 2.76 -14.62
N LEU A 14 63.11 2.76 -15.55
CA LEU A 14 62.89 2.77 -16.99
C LEU A 14 62.30 1.45 -17.51
N PHE A 15 62.70 0.31 -16.94
CA PHE A 15 62.14 -1.01 -17.27
C PHE A 15 60.68 -1.13 -16.82
N PHE A 16 60.35 -0.62 -15.62
CA PHE A 16 58.97 -0.51 -15.18
C PHE A 16 58.17 0.48 -16.04
N LEU A 17 58.73 1.64 -16.40
CA LEU A 17 58.12 2.59 -17.34
C LEU A 17 57.89 1.97 -18.73
N TRP A 18 58.81 1.16 -19.25
CA TRP A 18 58.70 0.52 -20.56
C TRP A 18 57.64 -0.58 -20.59
N ASN A 19 57.68 -1.52 -19.63
CA ASN A 19 56.64 -2.54 -19.52
C ASN A 19 55.26 -1.92 -19.25
N TRP A 20 55.23 -0.76 -18.59
CA TRP A 20 54.04 0.04 -18.37
C TRP A 20 53.53 0.71 -19.65
N PHE A 21 54.40 1.37 -20.43
CA PHE A 21 54.04 1.91 -21.76
C PHE A 21 53.54 0.80 -22.71
N ALA A 22 54.17 -0.37 -22.70
CA ALA A 22 53.74 -1.53 -23.48
C ALA A 22 52.37 -2.08 -23.05
N LYS A 23 52.01 -1.96 -21.76
CA LYS A 23 50.68 -2.30 -21.24
C LYS A 23 49.64 -1.21 -21.55
N TYR A 24 50.04 0.06 -21.53
CA TYR A 24 49.20 1.23 -21.81
C TYR A 24 48.81 1.34 -23.30
N TYR A 25 49.71 0.94 -24.21
CA TYR A 25 49.47 0.92 -25.65
C TYR A 25 48.80 -0.36 -26.17
N LYS A 26 48.53 -1.36 -25.32
CA LYS A 26 47.53 -2.40 -25.64
C LYS A 26 46.11 -1.84 -25.48
N LEU A 27 45.79 -0.82 -26.26
CA LEU A 27 44.41 -0.42 -26.53
C LEU A 27 43.75 -1.57 -27.30
N LYS A 28 42.90 -2.36 -26.63
CA LYS A 28 41.86 -3.10 -27.36
C LYS A 28 40.94 -2.04 -27.98
N PRO A 29 40.82 -1.96 -29.32
CA PRO A 29 39.85 -1.08 -29.95
C PRO A 29 38.44 -1.65 -29.71
N ASN A 30 37.46 -0.74 -29.57
CA ASN A 30 36.00 -0.99 -29.52
C ASN A 30 35.39 -1.56 -28.23
N GLN A 31 35.55 -0.89 -27.09
CA GLN A 31 34.53 -0.94 -26.03
C GLN A 31 33.85 0.43 -25.91
N LYS A 32 32.53 0.47 -26.09
CA LYS A 32 31.69 1.66 -25.89
C LYS A 32 31.53 1.90 -24.38
N LEU A 33 32.59 2.39 -23.72
CA LEU A 33 32.52 2.83 -22.31
C LEU A 33 31.73 4.14 -22.18
N PRO A 34 31.11 4.41 -21.02
CA PRO A 34 30.48 5.70 -20.76
C PRO A 34 31.45 6.87 -20.94
N PRO A 35 30.95 8.07 -21.30
CA PRO A 35 31.78 9.27 -21.43
C PRO A 35 32.46 9.62 -20.10
N GLY A 36 33.58 10.34 -20.16
CA GLY A 36 34.29 10.72 -18.95
C GLY A 36 35.41 11.72 -19.18
N PRO A 37 35.85 12.41 -18.11
CA PRO A 37 36.95 13.35 -18.19
C PRO A 37 38.28 12.68 -18.57
N LYS A 38 39.16 13.46 -19.21
CA LYS A 38 40.51 12.99 -19.58
C LYS A 38 41.28 12.52 -18.33
N LYS A 39 41.84 11.31 -18.44
CA LYS A 39 42.62 10.65 -17.38
C LYS A 39 44.09 11.04 -17.45
N LEU A 40 44.72 11.28 -16.31
CA LEU A 40 46.17 11.41 -16.20
C LEU A 40 46.84 10.02 -16.08
N PRO A 41 48.11 9.88 -16.51
CA PRO A 41 48.91 8.71 -16.21
C PRO A 41 48.90 8.36 -14.71
N PHE A 42 48.83 7.06 -14.38
CA PHE A 42 48.88 6.48 -13.02
C PHE A 42 47.70 6.81 -12.09
N ILE A 43 47.40 8.09 -11.87
CA ILE A 43 46.34 8.51 -10.93
C ILE A 43 44.95 8.56 -11.57
N GLY A 44 44.88 8.52 -12.91
CA GLY A 44 43.63 8.59 -13.65
C GLY A 44 42.89 9.90 -13.40
N ASN A 45 41.66 9.82 -12.90
CA ASN A 45 40.75 10.93 -12.62
C ASN A 45 40.79 11.40 -11.15
N LEU A 46 41.70 10.88 -10.31
CA LEU A 46 41.79 11.30 -8.89
C LEU A 46 42.05 12.80 -8.70
N HIS A 47 42.83 13.41 -9.59
CA HIS A 47 43.12 14.85 -9.58
C HIS A 47 41.87 15.73 -9.78
N GLN A 48 40.78 15.19 -10.33
CA GLN A 48 39.51 15.90 -10.47
C GLN A 48 38.69 15.86 -9.16
N LEU A 49 39.06 14.98 -8.23
CA LEU A 49 38.45 14.89 -6.90
C LEU A 49 39.17 15.79 -5.89
N SER A 50 40.46 16.07 -6.08
CA SER A 50 41.24 16.94 -5.19
C SER A 50 40.84 18.42 -5.30
N GLY A 51 40.31 18.87 -6.43
CA GLY A 51 39.85 20.26 -6.61
C GLY A 51 38.47 20.58 -6.01
N ALA A 52 37.72 19.59 -5.52
CA ALA A 52 36.31 19.71 -5.15
C ALA A 52 36.05 19.82 -3.63
N GLY A 53 37.05 20.21 -2.83
CA GLY A 53 36.87 20.46 -1.40
C GLY A 53 36.56 19.20 -0.58
N SER A 54 37.21 18.08 -0.90
CA SER A 54 37.11 16.80 -0.17
C SER A 54 35.76 16.05 -0.24
N LEU A 55 34.78 16.41 -1.08
CA LEU A 55 33.49 15.71 -1.14
C LEU A 55 33.23 15.01 -2.50
N PRO A 56 33.44 13.68 -2.61
CA PRO A 56 33.33 12.96 -3.88
C PRO A 56 31.97 13.04 -4.56
N HIS A 57 30.87 13.01 -3.81
CA HIS A 57 29.50 13.10 -4.37
C HIS A 57 29.22 14.43 -5.06
N ARG A 58 29.68 15.55 -4.48
CA ARG A 58 29.56 16.87 -5.10
C ARG A 58 30.48 17.00 -6.31
N ALA A 59 31.69 16.44 -6.24
CA ALA A 59 32.61 16.39 -7.38
C ALA A 59 31.99 15.60 -8.55
N PHE A 60 31.40 14.45 -8.25
CA PHE A 60 30.75 13.64 -9.26
C PHE A 60 29.49 14.29 -9.84
N TYR A 61 28.72 15.02 -9.04
CA TYR A 61 27.60 15.82 -9.55
C TYR A 61 28.07 16.87 -10.57
N LYS A 62 29.11 17.65 -10.24
CA LYS A 62 29.68 18.65 -11.16
C LYS A 62 30.22 18.02 -12.45
N LEU A 63 30.81 16.83 -12.36
CA LEU A 63 31.27 16.09 -13.54
C LEU A 63 30.09 15.53 -14.35
N ALA A 64 29.03 15.05 -13.71
CA ALA A 64 27.84 14.55 -14.38
C ALA A 64 27.12 15.65 -15.18
N LEU A 65 27.10 16.89 -14.69
CA LEU A 65 26.58 18.04 -15.46
C LEU A 65 27.34 18.28 -16.78
N LYS A 66 28.62 17.86 -16.86
CA LYS A 66 29.46 18.06 -18.04
C LYS A 66 29.51 16.85 -18.98
N TYR A 67 29.51 15.64 -18.43
CA TYR A 67 29.71 14.39 -19.20
C TYR A 67 28.45 13.55 -19.33
N GLY A 68 27.37 13.92 -18.65
CA GLY A 68 26.09 13.21 -18.64
C GLY A 68 25.85 12.40 -17.36
N PRO A 69 24.62 11.88 -17.18
CA PRO A 69 24.19 11.21 -15.95
C PRO A 69 24.85 9.84 -15.72
N LEU A 70 25.47 9.25 -16.75
CA LEU A 70 26.31 8.07 -16.64
C LEU A 70 27.73 8.41 -17.12
N MET A 71 28.71 8.28 -16.24
CA MET A 71 30.10 8.59 -16.58
C MET A 71 31.10 7.53 -16.11
N HIS A 72 32.19 7.41 -16.85
CA HIS A 72 33.33 6.56 -16.52
C HIS A 72 34.46 7.38 -15.91
N LEU A 73 35.05 6.86 -14.84
CA LEU A 73 36.21 7.40 -14.14
C LEU A 73 37.21 6.29 -13.88
N GLN A 74 38.47 6.56 -14.17
CA GLN A 74 39.59 5.71 -13.77
C GLN A 74 40.16 6.24 -12.45
N LEU A 75 39.89 5.58 -11.32
CA LEU A 75 40.38 6.01 -10.01
C LEU A 75 41.57 5.14 -9.60
N GLY A 76 42.79 5.63 -9.85
CA GLY A 76 44.00 4.79 -9.77
C GLY A 76 43.90 3.60 -10.72
N GLU A 77 43.94 2.39 -10.19
CA GLU A 77 43.77 1.14 -10.96
C GLU A 77 42.31 0.73 -11.15
N ILE A 78 41.38 1.37 -10.44
CA ILE A 78 39.98 0.96 -10.39
C ILE A 78 39.15 1.65 -11.48
N SER A 79 38.61 0.85 -12.40
CA SER A 79 37.57 1.29 -13.33
C SER A 79 36.27 1.53 -12.56
N THR A 80 35.76 2.76 -12.60
CA THR A 80 34.58 3.20 -11.85
C THR A 80 33.56 3.82 -12.78
N VAL A 81 32.28 3.49 -12.58
CA VAL A 81 31.13 4.09 -13.25
C VAL A 81 30.27 4.76 -12.19
N VAL A 82 29.85 6.00 -12.47
CA VAL A 82 28.97 6.76 -11.59
C VAL A 82 27.66 7.02 -12.32
N ALA A 83 26.55 6.61 -11.69
CA ALA A 83 25.20 6.87 -12.15
C ALA A 83 24.56 7.95 -11.26
N SER A 84 24.05 9.00 -11.88
CA SER A 84 23.52 10.19 -11.20
C SER A 84 22.06 10.51 -11.58
N SER A 85 21.35 9.61 -12.26
CA SER A 85 19.92 9.78 -12.57
C SER A 85 19.04 8.61 -12.07
N PRO A 86 17.74 8.87 -11.77
CA PRO A 86 16.81 7.85 -11.29
C PRO A 86 16.64 6.66 -12.25
N GLY A 87 16.57 6.91 -13.56
CA GLY A 87 16.43 5.86 -14.58
C GLY A 87 17.61 4.87 -14.57
N LEU A 88 18.84 5.37 -14.45
CA LEU A 88 20.04 4.55 -14.36
C LEU A 88 20.11 3.79 -13.03
N ALA A 89 19.72 4.44 -11.93
CA ALA A 89 19.64 3.80 -10.62
C ALA A 89 18.65 2.62 -10.63
N LYS A 90 17.50 2.76 -11.31
CA LYS A 90 16.53 1.68 -11.56
C LYS A 90 17.13 0.56 -12.39
N GLU A 91 17.84 0.90 -13.46
CA GLU A 91 18.50 -0.08 -14.32
C GLU A 91 19.54 -0.91 -13.54
N ILE A 92 20.34 -0.26 -12.68
CA ILE A 92 21.35 -0.93 -11.84
C ILE A 92 20.72 -1.78 -10.72
N MET A 93 19.72 -1.26 -10.02
CA MET A 93 19.24 -1.86 -8.77
C MET A 93 18.03 -2.79 -8.95
N LYS A 94 17.35 -2.75 -10.10
CA LYS A 94 16.15 -3.58 -10.40
C LYS A 94 16.27 -4.33 -11.72
N THR A 95 16.51 -3.65 -12.84
CA THR A 95 16.51 -4.30 -14.17
C THR A 95 17.69 -5.28 -14.31
N ASN A 96 18.89 -4.84 -13.95
CA ASN A 96 20.14 -5.61 -14.03
C ASN A 96 20.69 -5.97 -12.64
N ASP A 97 19.81 -6.13 -11.65
CA ASP A 97 20.19 -6.23 -10.23
C ASP A 97 21.24 -7.33 -9.96
N ILE A 98 21.09 -8.53 -10.51
CA ILE A 98 22.01 -9.67 -10.33
C ILE A 98 23.43 -9.36 -10.83
N ALA A 99 23.57 -8.55 -11.88
CA ALA A 99 24.88 -8.18 -12.40
C ALA A 99 25.59 -7.16 -11.50
N PHE A 100 24.84 -6.38 -10.72
CA PHE A 100 25.36 -5.30 -9.87
C PHE A 100 25.10 -5.52 -8.37
N VAL A 101 24.70 -6.72 -7.94
CA VAL A 101 24.41 -7.02 -6.53
C VAL A 101 25.67 -7.32 -5.71
N GLN A 102 26.80 -7.59 -6.40
CA GLN A 102 28.07 -7.90 -5.77
C GLN A 102 28.72 -6.65 -5.18
N ARG A 103 29.47 -6.81 -4.08
CA ARG A 103 30.30 -5.76 -3.50
C ARG A 103 31.75 -5.88 -3.98
N PRO A 104 32.44 -4.75 -4.22
CA PRO A 104 33.88 -4.78 -4.45
C PRO A 104 34.61 -5.19 -3.16
N GLN A 105 35.78 -5.80 -3.31
CA GLN A 105 36.62 -6.19 -2.18
C GLN A 105 37.47 -5.00 -1.73
N PHE A 106 37.36 -4.64 -0.45
CA PHE A 106 38.16 -3.61 0.21
C PHE A 106 39.06 -4.26 1.25
N VAL A 107 40.27 -3.73 1.46
CA VAL A 107 41.18 -4.24 2.51
C VAL A 107 40.57 -4.02 3.89
N PHE A 108 39.96 -2.84 4.08
CA PHE A 108 39.16 -2.52 5.25
C PHE A 108 38.06 -3.56 5.51
N GLY A 109 37.27 -3.85 4.47
CA GLY A 109 36.19 -4.82 4.53
C GLY A 109 36.72 -6.19 4.91
N ASP A 110 37.76 -6.70 4.24
CA ASP A 110 38.32 -8.03 4.49
C ASP A 110 38.76 -8.23 5.96
N ILE A 111 39.48 -7.26 6.53
CA ILE A 111 39.99 -7.35 7.90
C ILE A 111 38.85 -7.24 8.92
N LEU A 112 38.05 -6.18 8.85
CA LEU A 112 37.08 -5.88 9.91
C LEU A 112 35.77 -6.65 9.80
N SER A 113 35.42 -7.16 8.61
CA SER A 113 34.24 -8.00 8.42
C SER A 113 34.52 -9.51 8.52
N TYR A 114 35.64 -9.88 9.15
CA TYR A 114 36.02 -11.28 9.36
C TYR A 114 36.13 -12.09 8.05
N GLY A 115 36.76 -11.50 7.03
CA GLY A 115 36.92 -12.10 5.70
C GLY A 115 35.66 -11.99 4.84
N GLY A 116 34.86 -10.94 5.00
CA GLY A 116 33.61 -10.77 4.25
C GLY A 116 32.50 -11.70 4.71
N LYS A 117 32.42 -12.02 6.00
CA LYS A 117 31.35 -12.86 6.57
C LYS A 117 30.16 -12.05 7.08
N ASN A 118 30.22 -10.72 7.01
CA ASN A 118 29.17 -9.82 7.46
C ASN A 118 28.06 -9.61 6.40
N ILE A 119 26.97 -8.92 6.75
CA ILE A 119 25.85 -8.69 5.81
C ILE A 119 26.18 -7.63 4.75
N VAL A 120 27.05 -6.67 5.08
CA VAL A 120 27.40 -5.55 4.20
C VAL A 120 28.30 -5.99 3.04
N PHE A 121 29.40 -6.71 3.30
CA PHE A 121 30.44 -7.03 2.32
C PHE A 121 30.43 -8.48 1.83
N ALA A 122 29.68 -9.39 2.47
CA ALA A 122 29.65 -10.78 2.00
C ALA A 122 29.27 -10.89 0.51
N PRO A 123 29.97 -11.75 -0.25
CA PRO A 123 29.61 -12.04 -1.63
C PRO A 123 28.16 -12.48 -1.76
N TYR A 124 27.51 -12.05 -2.84
CA TYR A 124 26.13 -12.46 -3.09
C TYR A 124 26.07 -13.96 -3.39
N GLY A 125 25.24 -14.69 -2.65
CA GLY A 125 25.09 -16.14 -2.72
C GLY A 125 24.14 -16.66 -1.64
N ASP A 126 24.06 -17.97 -1.45
CA ASP A 126 23.16 -18.60 -0.46
C ASP A 126 23.40 -18.10 0.96
N TYR A 127 24.67 -18.07 1.37
CA TYR A 127 25.09 -17.53 2.67
C TYR A 127 24.54 -16.11 2.90
N TRP A 128 24.77 -15.20 1.94
CA TRP A 128 24.31 -13.82 2.07
C TRP A 128 22.78 -13.72 2.13
N ARG A 129 22.05 -14.56 1.36
CA ARG A 129 20.58 -14.62 1.39
C ARG A 129 20.07 -15.07 2.75
N GLN A 130 20.72 -16.06 3.37
CA GLN A 130 20.36 -16.59 4.69
C GLN A 130 20.59 -15.55 5.79
N ILE A 131 21.79 -14.93 5.86
CA ILE A 131 22.04 -13.89 6.86
C ILE A 131 21.12 -12.68 6.66
N LYS A 132 20.82 -12.28 5.40
CA LYS A 132 19.85 -11.21 5.11
C LYS A 132 18.45 -11.57 5.61
N LYS A 133 18.02 -12.82 5.44
CA LYS A 133 16.74 -13.32 5.94
C LYS A 133 16.69 -13.28 7.47
N ILE A 134 17.73 -13.76 8.14
CA ILE A 134 17.85 -13.72 9.61
C ILE A 134 17.79 -12.27 10.11
N SER A 135 18.59 -11.37 9.54
CA SER A 135 18.59 -9.96 9.95
C SER A 135 17.22 -9.29 9.79
N VAL A 136 16.49 -9.56 8.70
CA VAL A 136 15.18 -8.92 8.44
C VAL A 136 14.05 -9.53 9.30
N LEU A 137 14.03 -10.84 9.48
CA LEU A 137 12.93 -11.52 10.17
C LEU A 137 13.11 -11.58 11.69
N GLU A 138 14.31 -11.89 12.15
CA GLU A 138 14.58 -12.18 13.57
C GLU A 138 15.05 -10.95 14.35
N LEU A 139 15.92 -10.13 13.73
CA LEU A 139 16.57 -8.99 14.40
C LEU A 139 15.86 -7.66 14.14
N LEU A 140 15.49 -7.37 12.89
CA LEU A 140 15.05 -6.04 12.46
C LEU A 140 13.59 -6.01 11.98
N SER A 141 12.78 -7.01 12.35
CA SER A 141 11.34 -7.02 12.06
C SER A 141 10.60 -5.97 12.89
N ALA A 142 9.47 -5.47 12.38
CA ALA A 142 8.68 -4.45 13.09
C ALA A 142 8.32 -4.86 14.53
N LYS A 143 8.05 -6.15 14.77
CA LYS A 143 7.79 -6.70 16.10
C LYS A 143 9.01 -6.57 17.02
N ARG A 144 10.20 -6.91 16.52
CA ARG A 144 11.46 -6.84 17.28
C ARG A 144 11.92 -5.39 17.50
N VAL A 145 11.75 -4.52 16.51
CA VAL A 145 12.01 -3.09 16.69
C VAL A 145 11.14 -2.52 17.82
N LYS A 146 9.85 -2.88 17.84
CA LYS A 146 8.91 -2.45 18.87
C LYS A 146 9.24 -2.99 20.26
N SER A 147 9.81 -4.21 20.38
CA SER A 147 10.20 -4.73 21.70
C SER A 147 11.32 -3.92 22.37
N PHE A 148 12.08 -3.12 21.61
CA PHE A 148 13.10 -2.22 22.17
C PHE A 148 12.59 -0.80 22.46
N SER A 149 11.27 -0.55 22.44
CA SER A 149 10.74 0.79 22.71
C SER A 149 11.13 1.30 24.11
N PHE A 150 11.14 0.41 25.10
CA PHE A 150 11.53 0.76 26.47
C PHE A 150 12.98 1.30 26.54
N ILE A 151 13.90 0.75 25.74
CA ILE A 151 15.29 1.23 25.66
C ILE A 151 15.30 2.66 25.14
N ARG A 152 14.57 2.92 24.05
CA ARG A 152 14.49 4.26 23.45
C ARG A 152 13.86 5.26 24.40
N GLU A 153 12.75 4.91 25.04
CA GLU A 153 12.09 5.79 26.01
C GLU A 153 12.98 6.13 27.21
N GLU A 154 13.65 5.12 27.80
CA GLU A 154 14.51 5.30 28.96
C GLU A 154 15.74 6.16 28.65
N GLU A 155 16.48 5.82 27.59
CA GLU A 155 17.69 6.56 27.21
C GLU A 155 17.35 7.95 26.66
N THR A 156 16.23 8.12 25.95
CA THR A 156 15.77 9.46 25.53
C THR A 156 15.41 10.31 26.75
N ALA A 157 14.74 9.77 27.76
CA ALA A 157 14.42 10.51 28.97
C ALA A 157 15.70 11.00 29.66
N LYS A 158 16.72 10.14 29.79
CA LYS A 158 18.05 10.52 30.33
C LYS A 158 18.72 11.62 29.52
N PHE A 159 18.63 11.54 28.19
CA PHE A 159 19.17 12.54 27.27
C PHE A 159 18.46 13.89 27.41
N ILE A 160 17.13 13.90 27.48
CA ILE A 160 16.34 15.12 27.71
C ILE A 160 16.66 15.74 29.07
N ASP A 161 16.81 14.93 30.11
CA ASP A 161 17.23 15.41 31.44
C ASP A 161 18.67 15.96 31.44
N SER A 162 19.58 15.36 30.67
CA SER A 162 20.94 15.88 30.46
C SER A 162 20.91 17.26 29.81
N ILE A 163 20.07 17.47 28.80
CA ILE A 163 19.89 18.77 28.14
C ILE A 163 19.24 19.76 29.10
N ARG A 164 18.22 19.34 29.88
CA ARG A 164 17.55 20.19 30.87
C ARG A 164 18.49 20.68 31.97
N LYS A 165 19.53 19.91 32.33
CA LYS A 165 20.56 20.35 33.28
C LYS A 165 21.53 21.37 32.68
N SER A 166 21.69 21.36 31.36
CA SER A 166 22.46 22.35 30.59
C SER A 166 21.56 23.46 30.03
N ALA A 167 20.35 23.61 30.57
CA ALA A 167 19.38 24.61 30.14
C ALA A 167 19.92 26.03 30.37
N GLY A 168 20.08 26.81 29.29
CA GLY A 168 20.58 28.17 29.35
C GLY A 168 22.10 28.29 29.33
N SER A 169 22.81 27.20 28.96
CA SER A 169 24.17 27.29 28.46
C SER A 169 24.36 26.65 27.06
N PRO A 170 25.37 27.10 26.29
CA PRO A 170 25.86 26.46 25.08
C PRO A 170 25.95 24.93 25.17
N ILE A 171 25.36 24.19 24.23
CA ILE A 171 25.50 22.73 24.16
C ILE A 171 25.98 22.24 22.79
N ASN A 172 26.95 21.33 22.82
CA ASN A 172 27.26 20.51 21.65
C ASN A 172 26.20 19.39 21.56
N LEU A 173 25.18 19.61 20.73
CA LEU A 173 24.10 18.64 20.55
C LEU A 173 24.57 17.40 19.79
N THR A 174 25.48 17.56 18.83
CA THR A 174 26.06 16.48 18.00
C THR A 174 26.63 15.34 18.84
N ASP A 175 27.51 15.65 19.80
CA ASP A 175 28.12 14.62 20.67
C ASP A 175 27.09 13.92 21.56
N LYS A 176 26.08 14.66 22.03
CA LYS A 176 25.00 14.12 22.86
C LYS A 176 24.06 13.21 22.04
N ILE A 177 23.71 13.61 20.81
CA ILE A 177 22.91 12.81 19.87
C ILE A 177 23.66 11.52 19.54
N TYR A 178 24.94 11.62 19.19
CA TYR A 178 25.76 10.45 18.89
C TYR A 178 25.80 9.48 20.08
N SER A 179 25.99 10.00 21.31
CA SER A 179 25.96 9.19 22.53
C SER A 179 24.61 8.49 22.73
N LEU A 180 23.49 9.21 22.54
CA LEU A 180 22.14 8.66 22.68
C LEU A 180 21.89 7.52 21.70
N ILE A 181 22.18 7.74 20.42
CA ILE A 181 21.96 6.73 19.38
C ILE A 181 22.89 5.53 19.60
N SER A 182 24.16 5.78 19.97
CA SER A 182 25.09 4.71 20.33
C SER A 182 24.52 3.87 21.47
N ASP A 183 23.98 4.50 22.50
CA ASP A 183 23.38 3.80 23.65
C ASP A 183 22.17 2.93 23.25
N PHE A 184 21.29 3.43 22.36
CA PHE A 184 20.16 2.64 21.86
C PHE A 184 20.63 1.38 21.12
N VAL A 185 21.54 1.56 20.16
CA VAL A 185 22.02 0.48 19.30
C VAL A 185 22.84 -0.49 20.13
N PHE A 186 23.66 0.01 21.06
CA PHE A 186 24.46 -0.81 21.96
C PHE A 186 23.59 -1.71 22.82
N ARG A 187 22.54 -1.18 23.47
CA ARG A 187 21.65 -1.98 24.30
C ARG A 187 20.82 -2.98 23.50
N ALA A 188 20.41 -2.64 22.28
CA ALA A 188 19.72 -3.57 21.39
C ALA A 188 20.64 -4.68 20.85
N ALA A 189 21.90 -4.34 20.58
CA ALA A 189 22.89 -5.23 19.96
C ALA A 189 23.60 -6.14 20.97
N PHE A 190 23.90 -5.63 22.16
CA PHE A 190 24.76 -6.27 23.17
C PHE A 190 24.11 -6.39 24.56
N GLY A 191 22.87 -5.95 24.73
CA GLY A 191 22.14 -6.05 26.01
C GLY A 191 22.48 -4.94 27.00
N ARG A 192 23.38 -5.20 27.96
CA ARG A 192 23.69 -4.27 29.07
C ARG A 192 24.89 -3.37 28.77
N LYS A 193 24.92 -2.15 29.33
CA LYS A 193 26.09 -1.25 29.21
C LYS A 193 27.29 -1.87 29.96
N TYR A 194 28.34 -2.21 29.23
CA TYR A 194 29.58 -2.78 29.78
C TYR A 194 30.39 -1.73 30.54
N LYS A 195 31.25 -2.15 31.48
CA LYS A 195 32.28 -1.27 32.08
C LYS A 195 33.20 -0.65 31.02
N ASP A 196 33.36 -1.33 29.88
CA ASP A 196 34.16 -0.89 28.74
C ASP A 196 33.35 -0.10 27.69
N HIS A 197 32.08 0.24 27.95
CA HIS A 197 31.23 1.00 27.02
C HIS A 197 31.89 2.32 26.57
N GLU A 198 32.55 3.02 27.49
CA GLU A 198 33.31 4.25 27.19
C GLU A 198 34.49 4.01 26.24
N PHE A 199 35.00 2.77 26.14
CA PHE A 199 36.10 2.40 25.25
C PHE A 199 35.62 1.90 23.88
N VAL A 200 34.49 1.18 23.81
CA VAL A 200 33.98 0.59 22.57
C VAL A 200 33.56 1.66 21.57
N VAL A 201 32.83 2.69 22.02
CA VAL A 201 32.29 3.71 21.11
C VAL A 201 33.42 4.51 20.40
N PRO A 202 34.47 5.03 21.08
CA PRO A 202 35.61 5.67 20.41
C PRO A 202 36.47 4.72 19.58
N LEU A 203 36.49 3.42 19.90
CA LEU A 203 37.17 2.42 19.09
C LEU A 203 36.44 2.21 17.75
N MET A 204 35.12 2.13 17.77
CA MET A 204 34.28 1.95 16.58
C MET A 204 34.32 3.19 15.67
N ARG A 205 34.33 4.40 16.23
CA ARG A 205 34.53 5.63 15.44
C ARG A 205 35.85 5.60 14.65
N ARG A 206 36.94 5.16 15.28
CA ARG A 206 38.25 5.01 14.61
C ARG A 206 38.25 3.94 13.52
N VAL A 207 37.41 2.91 13.65
CA VAL A 207 37.18 1.93 12.58
C VAL A 207 36.52 2.62 11.39
N ILE A 208 35.46 3.39 11.60
CA ILE A 208 34.68 4.03 10.53
C ILE A 208 35.49 5.10 9.78
N GLU A 209 36.35 5.85 10.48
CA GLU A 209 37.28 6.81 9.87
C GLU A 209 38.22 6.19 8.82
N GLU A 210 38.55 4.90 8.95
CA GLU A 210 39.38 4.18 7.98
C GLU A 210 38.59 3.57 6.81
N ALA A 211 37.25 3.63 6.85
CA ALA A 211 36.35 2.91 5.94
C ALA A 211 35.99 3.65 4.63
N THR A 212 36.66 4.75 4.28
CA THR A 212 36.21 5.71 3.25
C THR A 212 36.13 5.19 1.81
N GLY A 213 36.76 4.05 1.48
CA GLY A 213 36.71 3.45 0.13
C GLY A 213 37.43 4.22 -0.99
N PHE A 214 38.01 5.38 -0.65
CA PHE A 214 38.86 6.24 -1.49
C PHE A 214 40.31 6.30 -0.98
N GLY A 215 40.68 5.43 -0.05
CA GLY A 215 42.05 5.32 0.44
C GLY A 215 43.01 4.85 -0.67
N PHE A 216 44.26 5.31 -0.62
CA PHE A 216 45.29 4.96 -1.60
C PHE A 216 45.48 3.43 -1.76
N VAL A 217 45.31 2.69 -0.66
CA VAL A 217 45.30 1.21 -0.60
C VAL A 217 44.19 0.60 -1.46
N ASP A 218 42.97 1.15 -1.40
CA ASP A 218 41.80 0.62 -2.11
C ASP A 218 41.76 1.03 -3.60
N LEU A 219 42.58 2.02 -3.97
CA LEU A 219 42.69 2.55 -5.34
C LEU A 219 43.82 1.92 -6.15
N PHE A 220 44.82 1.33 -5.47
CA PHE A 220 45.99 0.69 -6.09
C PHE A 220 46.23 -0.74 -5.55
N PRO A 221 45.27 -1.66 -5.69
CA PRO A 221 45.36 -3.02 -5.12
C PRO A 221 46.54 -3.85 -5.65
N SER A 222 47.10 -3.53 -6.83
CA SER A 222 48.27 -4.25 -7.35
C SER A 222 49.55 -3.94 -6.54
N LEU A 223 49.62 -2.77 -5.89
CA LEU A 223 50.78 -2.29 -5.15
C LEU A 223 50.76 -2.78 -3.69
N LYS A 224 50.68 -4.10 -3.49
CA LYS A 224 50.55 -4.72 -2.17
C LYS A 224 51.64 -4.31 -1.17
N PHE A 225 52.84 -3.94 -1.64
CA PHE A 225 53.94 -3.48 -0.78
C PHE A 225 53.60 -2.18 -0.04
N ILE A 226 52.72 -1.34 -0.60
CA ILE A 226 52.31 -0.06 -0.03
C ILE A 226 51.50 -0.27 1.25
N HIS A 227 50.80 -1.40 1.38
CA HIS A 227 50.10 -1.77 2.61
C HIS A 227 51.06 -1.93 3.79
N PHE A 228 52.29 -2.38 3.52
CA PHE A 228 53.34 -2.55 4.53
C PHE A 228 54.04 -1.23 4.83
N ILE A 229 54.35 -0.42 3.81
CA ILE A 229 55.04 0.87 3.99
C ILE A 229 54.14 1.91 4.70
N THR A 230 52.85 1.94 4.38
CA THR A 230 51.91 2.91 4.98
C THR A 230 51.50 2.56 6.41
N GLY A 231 51.80 1.35 6.90
CA GLY A 231 51.36 0.87 8.22
C GLY A 231 49.84 0.71 8.39
N LYS A 232 49.04 1.03 7.36
CA LYS A 232 47.57 1.00 7.43
C LYS A 232 47.02 -0.39 7.74
N ARG A 233 47.59 -1.43 7.14
CA ARG A 233 47.18 -2.82 7.40
C ARG A 233 47.41 -3.19 8.87
N ALA A 234 48.60 -2.91 9.40
CA ALA A 234 48.92 -3.17 10.80
C ALA A 234 48.02 -2.37 11.77
N LYS A 235 47.66 -1.12 11.41
CA LYS A 235 46.69 -0.31 12.15
C LYS A 235 45.30 -0.97 12.16
N LEU A 236 44.81 -1.42 11.01
CA LEU A 236 43.51 -2.11 10.89
C LEU A 236 43.49 -3.45 11.63
N GLU A 237 44.56 -4.24 11.53
CA GLU A 237 44.70 -5.51 12.26
C GLU A 237 44.73 -5.28 13.78
N LYS A 238 45.40 -4.21 14.24
CA LYS A 238 45.38 -3.82 15.66
C LYS A 238 43.98 -3.42 16.12
N LEU A 239 43.26 -2.62 15.33
CA LEU A 239 41.88 -2.21 15.64
C LEU A 239 40.94 -3.42 15.65
N GLN A 240 41.05 -4.29 14.66
CA GLN A 240 40.27 -5.52 14.57
C GLN A 240 40.49 -6.39 15.80
N LYS A 241 41.75 -6.56 16.26
CA LYS A 241 42.04 -7.33 17.46
C LYS A 241 41.36 -6.76 18.71
N GLN A 242 41.39 -5.43 18.89
CA GLN A 242 40.72 -4.78 20.01
C GLN A 242 39.20 -4.94 19.96
N VAL A 243 38.61 -4.83 18.76
CA VAL A 243 37.17 -5.07 18.56
C VAL A 243 36.83 -6.54 18.82
N ASP A 244 37.68 -7.46 18.36
CA ASP A 244 37.47 -8.89 18.52
C ASP A 244 37.48 -9.33 19.99
N GLU A 245 38.41 -8.81 20.78
CA GLU A 245 38.49 -9.03 22.22
C GLU A 245 37.20 -8.57 22.93
N VAL A 246 36.65 -7.42 22.55
CA VAL A 246 35.37 -6.93 23.09
C VAL A 246 34.23 -7.86 22.70
N LEU A 247 34.11 -8.22 21.42
CA LEU A 247 33.02 -9.06 20.94
C LEU A 247 33.08 -10.49 21.49
N ASP A 248 34.27 -11.04 21.70
CA ASP A 248 34.45 -12.34 22.36
C ASP A 248 33.97 -12.31 23.82
N ASN A 249 34.29 -11.25 24.55
CA ASN A 249 33.80 -11.08 25.93
C ASN A 249 32.27 -10.99 25.96
N VAL A 250 31.67 -10.23 25.05
CA VAL A 250 30.21 -10.11 24.93
C VAL A 250 29.58 -11.47 24.66
N VAL A 251 30.04 -12.19 23.63
CA VAL A 251 29.45 -13.49 23.28
C VAL A 251 29.59 -14.48 24.42
N LYS A 252 30.76 -14.53 25.06
CA LYS A 252 31.02 -15.44 26.17
C LYS A 252 30.09 -15.18 27.36
N GLU A 253 29.87 -13.92 27.72
CA GLU A 253 28.94 -13.57 28.80
C GLU A 253 27.51 -14.03 28.50
N HIS A 254 27.04 -13.87 27.27
CA HIS A 254 25.70 -14.33 26.87
C HIS A 254 25.61 -15.86 26.85
N GLU A 255 26.68 -16.55 26.42
CA GLU A 255 26.77 -18.01 26.52
C GLU A 255 26.70 -18.50 27.97
N ASP A 256 27.44 -17.85 28.88
CA ASP A 256 27.50 -18.24 30.28
C ASP A 256 26.17 -17.95 31.00
N LYS A 257 25.59 -16.76 30.82
CA LYS A 257 24.24 -16.40 31.32
C LYS A 257 23.16 -17.39 30.87
N ARG A 258 23.26 -17.88 29.63
CA ARG A 258 22.31 -18.84 29.06
C ARG A 258 22.49 -20.27 29.59
N LYS A 259 23.73 -20.66 29.94
CA LYS A 259 23.98 -21.93 30.64
C LYS A 259 23.37 -21.88 32.03
N GLU A 260 23.61 -20.80 32.77
CA GLU A 260 23.02 -20.57 34.10
C GLU A 260 21.49 -20.61 34.05
N ALA A 261 20.87 -19.90 33.09
CA ALA A 261 19.41 -19.92 32.93
C ALA A 261 18.83 -21.32 32.59
N LYS A 262 19.56 -22.12 31.80
CA LYS A 262 19.18 -23.52 31.50
C LYS A 262 19.30 -24.42 32.74
N GLU A 263 20.29 -24.19 33.59
CA GLU A 263 20.49 -24.92 34.84
C GLU A 263 19.41 -24.58 35.89
N ASP A 264 18.98 -23.32 35.94
CA ASP A 264 17.94 -22.83 36.85
C ASP A 264 16.50 -23.05 36.34
N GLY A 265 16.31 -23.52 35.10
CA GLY A 265 14.99 -23.75 34.50
C GLY A 265 14.19 -22.48 34.21
N VAL A 266 14.86 -21.33 34.08
CA VAL A 266 14.26 -20.02 33.84
C VAL A 266 14.45 -19.62 32.38
N GLU A 267 13.39 -19.18 31.70
CA GLU A 267 13.53 -18.60 30.36
C GLU A 267 14.20 -17.22 30.46
N VAL A 268 15.12 -16.93 29.54
CA VAL A 268 15.77 -15.61 29.48
C VAL A 268 14.73 -14.58 29.05
N GLU A 269 14.21 -13.80 30.00
CA GLU A 269 13.38 -12.62 29.70
C GLU A 269 14.25 -11.53 29.04
N ASP A 270 13.65 -10.81 28.08
CA ASP A 270 14.25 -9.70 27.32
C ASP A 270 15.50 -10.03 26.46
N GLU A 271 15.35 -10.92 25.47
CA GLU A 271 16.42 -11.24 24.50
C GLU A 271 16.90 -10.03 23.66
N ASP A 272 18.21 -9.82 23.63
CA ASP A 272 18.89 -8.93 22.68
C ASP A 272 19.34 -9.65 21.39
N PHE A 273 20.04 -8.94 20.49
CA PHE A 273 20.48 -9.54 19.22
C PHE A 273 21.50 -10.67 19.38
N VAL A 274 22.36 -10.65 20.40
CA VAL A 274 23.31 -11.74 20.66
C VAL A 274 22.54 -12.99 21.09
N ASP A 275 21.59 -12.84 22.00
CA ASP A 275 20.75 -13.94 22.49
C ASP A 275 19.99 -14.65 21.36
N VAL A 276 19.39 -13.86 20.45
CA VAL A 276 18.66 -14.36 19.28
C VAL A 276 19.61 -15.10 18.34
N LEU A 277 20.80 -14.56 18.05
CA LEU A 277 21.77 -15.20 17.17
C LEU A 277 22.33 -16.49 17.77
N LEU A 278 22.62 -16.51 19.07
CA LEU A 278 23.04 -17.73 19.78
C LEU A 278 21.95 -18.80 19.78
N ARG A 279 20.66 -18.40 19.82
CA ARG A 279 19.53 -19.34 19.70
C ARG A 279 19.54 -20.01 18.33
N ILE A 280 19.62 -19.20 17.27
CA ILE A 280 19.63 -19.69 15.88
C ILE A 280 20.85 -20.57 15.62
N GLN A 281 21.99 -20.29 16.25
CA GLN A 281 23.18 -21.14 16.18
C GLN A 281 22.97 -22.53 16.81
N GLN A 282 22.14 -22.63 17.85
CA GLN A 282 21.84 -23.88 18.55
C GLN A 282 20.71 -24.69 17.90
N ASP A 283 19.86 -24.06 17.07
CA ASP A 283 18.85 -24.75 16.30
C ASP A 283 19.51 -25.69 15.28
N ASP A 284 19.12 -26.96 15.29
CA ASP A 284 19.74 -28.03 14.51
C ASP A 284 19.25 -28.03 13.05
N ASN A 285 19.39 -26.88 12.37
CA ASN A 285 19.04 -26.73 10.97
C ASN A 285 20.14 -27.31 10.06
N PRO A 286 19.88 -28.41 9.34
CA PRO A 286 20.89 -29.07 8.51
C PRO A 286 21.36 -28.20 7.32
N ASP A 287 20.58 -27.21 6.89
CA ASP A 287 20.86 -26.40 5.70
C ASP A 287 21.70 -25.14 5.99
N PHE A 288 21.87 -24.75 7.26
CA PHE A 288 22.67 -23.57 7.64
C PHE A 288 23.14 -23.62 9.09
N LYS A 289 24.47 -23.71 9.29
CA LYS A 289 25.10 -23.68 10.61
C LYS A 289 25.84 -22.37 10.82
N MET A 290 25.34 -21.54 11.74
CA MET A 290 25.94 -20.25 12.06
C MET A 290 27.13 -20.43 13.02
N THR A 291 28.23 -19.73 12.74
CA THR A 291 29.46 -19.76 13.55
C THR A 291 29.58 -18.51 14.41
N THR A 292 30.32 -18.60 15.51
CA THR A 292 30.56 -17.47 16.42
C THR A 292 31.19 -16.27 15.71
N THR A 293 32.11 -16.52 14.77
CA THR A 293 32.68 -15.46 13.91
C THR A 293 31.62 -14.71 13.10
N GLN A 294 30.60 -15.41 12.59
CA GLN A 294 29.51 -14.79 11.83
C GLN A 294 28.57 -13.99 12.74
N ILE A 295 28.36 -14.46 13.97
CA ILE A 295 27.63 -13.72 15.02
C ILE A 295 28.35 -12.39 15.30
N LYS A 296 29.65 -12.44 15.62
CA LYS A 296 30.48 -11.24 15.83
C LYS A 296 30.42 -10.27 14.64
N ALA A 297 30.55 -10.80 13.42
CA ALA A 297 30.49 -10.00 12.20
C ALA A 297 29.13 -9.30 11.98
N LEU A 298 28.01 -9.98 12.28
CA LEU A 298 26.67 -9.43 12.13
C LEU A 298 26.34 -8.37 13.17
N ILE A 299 26.71 -8.59 14.43
CA ILE A 299 26.44 -7.63 15.50
C ILE A 299 27.27 -6.35 15.29
N LEU A 300 28.53 -6.50 14.90
CA LEU A 300 29.39 -5.37 14.54
C LEU A 300 28.78 -4.52 13.41
N ASP A 301 28.25 -5.17 12.35
CA ASP A 301 27.57 -4.48 11.25
C ASP A 301 26.35 -3.69 11.72
N ILE A 302 25.52 -4.28 12.59
CA ILE A 302 24.32 -3.61 13.12
C ILE A 302 24.72 -2.42 13.99
N PHE A 303 25.75 -2.57 14.81
CA PHE A 303 26.25 -1.50 15.68
C PHE A 303 26.77 -0.31 14.87
N VAL A 304 27.68 -0.57 13.93
CA VAL A 304 28.31 0.46 13.09
C VAL A 304 27.27 1.12 12.19
N ALA A 305 26.47 0.35 11.45
CA ALA A 305 25.53 0.92 10.50
C ALA A 305 24.34 1.62 11.18
N GLY A 306 23.91 1.16 12.36
CA GLY A 306 22.79 1.73 13.09
C GLY A 306 23.13 3.05 13.79
N THR A 307 24.37 3.23 14.21
CA THR A 307 24.80 4.35 15.05
C THR A 307 25.02 5.63 14.25
N ASP A 308 26.03 5.63 13.37
CA ASP A 308 26.48 6.87 12.70
C ASP A 308 25.41 7.41 11.75
N THR A 309 24.75 6.52 10.99
CA THR A 309 23.70 6.94 10.06
C THR A 309 22.51 7.57 10.77
N SER A 310 22.02 6.98 11.87
CA SER A 310 20.84 7.50 12.58
C SER A 310 21.18 8.78 13.35
N ALA A 311 22.38 8.88 13.93
CA ALA A 311 22.87 10.09 14.57
C ALA A 311 22.99 11.24 13.56
N SER A 312 23.60 10.99 12.40
CA SER A 312 23.74 11.97 11.32
C SER A 312 22.38 12.49 10.83
N VAL A 313 21.37 11.61 10.65
CA VAL A 313 20.03 12.08 10.27
C VAL A 313 19.45 12.98 11.36
N LEU A 314 19.49 12.57 12.63
CA LEU A 314 18.94 13.37 13.72
C LEU A 314 19.65 14.73 13.85
N ASP A 315 20.98 14.76 13.65
CA ASP A 315 21.77 15.99 13.58
C ASP A 315 21.29 16.88 12.41
N TRP A 316 21.24 16.36 11.18
CA TRP A 316 20.76 17.11 10.01
C TRP A 316 19.32 17.61 10.17
N MET A 317 18.46 16.82 10.81
CA MET A 317 17.09 17.24 11.13
C MET A 317 17.11 18.44 12.06
N MET A 318 17.88 18.39 13.15
CA MET A 318 18.00 19.52 14.08
C MET A 318 18.62 20.75 13.41
N ALA A 319 19.67 20.58 12.58
CA ALA A 319 20.27 21.69 11.82
C ALA A 319 19.24 22.37 10.92
N GLU A 320 18.53 21.61 10.09
CA GLU A 320 17.58 22.18 9.14
C GLU A 320 16.35 22.77 9.85
N ILE A 321 15.90 22.19 10.96
CA ILE A 321 14.81 22.76 11.75
C ILE A 321 15.23 24.10 12.35
N VAL A 322 16.38 24.17 13.02
CA VAL A 322 16.89 25.41 13.64
C VAL A 322 17.17 26.49 12.59
N ARG A 323 17.69 26.09 11.43
CA ARG A 323 17.95 27.00 10.30
C ARG A 323 16.69 27.54 9.65
N ASN A 324 15.55 26.85 9.76
CA ASN A 324 14.30 27.22 9.13
C ASN A 324 13.21 27.49 10.18
N PRO A 325 13.09 28.73 10.71
CA PRO A 325 12.12 29.07 11.76
C PRO A 325 10.68 28.69 11.42
N ARG A 326 10.27 28.86 10.16
CA ARG A 326 8.95 28.44 9.65
C ARG A 326 8.70 26.94 9.87
N VAL A 327 9.70 26.12 9.61
CA VAL A 327 9.61 24.66 9.79
C VAL A 327 9.60 24.31 11.26
N MET A 328 10.45 24.95 12.07
CA MET A 328 10.49 24.75 13.52
C MET A 328 9.16 25.09 14.18
N GLU A 329 8.58 26.25 13.88
CA GLU A 329 7.31 26.68 14.43
C GLU A 329 6.18 25.70 14.07
N LYS A 330 6.11 25.27 12.81
CA LYS A 330 5.09 24.32 12.35
C LYS A 330 5.26 22.93 12.99
N ALA A 331 6.49 22.43 13.10
CA ALA A 331 6.79 21.15 13.75
C ALA A 331 6.52 21.19 15.26
N GLN A 332 6.95 22.24 15.95
CA GLN A 332 6.65 22.42 17.37
C GLN A 332 5.15 22.59 17.63
N SER A 333 4.44 23.29 16.73
CA SER A 333 2.98 23.45 16.84
C SER A 333 2.27 22.11 16.72
N GLU A 334 2.58 21.31 15.70
CA GLU A 334 2.03 19.95 15.55
C GLU A 334 2.27 19.11 16.82
N ILE A 335 3.51 19.07 17.30
CA ILE A 335 3.92 18.25 18.44
C ILE A 335 3.25 18.71 19.74
N ARG A 336 3.28 20.01 20.03
CA ARG A 336 2.74 20.57 21.28
C ARG A 336 1.21 20.55 21.30
N GLU A 337 0.57 20.68 20.14
CA GLU A 337 -0.88 20.51 20.01
C GLU A 337 -1.29 19.05 20.21
N ALA A 338 -0.62 18.12 19.53
CA ALA A 338 -0.89 16.68 19.63
C ALA A 338 -0.73 16.14 21.06
N PHE A 339 0.20 16.69 21.84
CA PHE A 339 0.54 16.18 23.17
C PHE A 339 0.19 17.11 24.34
N ARG A 340 -0.57 18.19 24.11
CA ARG A 340 -0.88 19.24 25.10
C ARG A 340 -1.35 18.73 26.47
N GLU A 341 -2.11 17.63 26.50
CA GLU A 341 -2.69 17.07 27.72
C GLU A 341 -2.00 15.79 28.21
N LYS A 342 -0.95 15.33 27.54
CA LYS A 342 -0.24 14.11 27.91
C LYS A 342 0.86 14.41 28.92
N LYS A 343 0.88 13.61 30.00
CA LYS A 343 1.92 13.68 31.04
C LYS A 343 3.23 13.02 30.60
N ARG A 344 3.16 12.05 29.69
CA ARG A 344 4.28 11.29 29.15
C ARG A 344 3.98 11.01 27.67
N ILE A 345 5.00 11.16 26.83
CA ILE A 345 4.93 10.87 25.39
C ILE A 345 5.72 9.58 25.19
N ASP A 346 5.04 8.56 24.71
CA ASP A 346 5.63 7.24 24.44
C ASP A 346 5.82 7.04 22.93
N GLU A 347 6.59 6.03 22.52
CA GLU A 347 6.96 5.85 21.11
C GLU A 347 5.74 5.68 20.19
N SER A 348 4.68 5.00 20.65
CA SER A 348 3.44 4.81 19.88
C SER A 348 2.73 6.11 19.54
N ASP A 349 2.98 7.19 20.29
CA ASP A 349 2.33 8.48 20.10
C ASP A 349 2.94 9.26 18.93
N VAL A 350 4.21 8.96 18.63
CA VAL A 350 5.00 9.61 17.59
C VAL A 350 4.55 9.16 16.19
N GLU A 351 3.89 8.01 16.08
CA GLU A 351 3.37 7.47 14.81
C GLU A 351 2.29 8.38 14.19
N GLU A 352 1.67 9.30 14.93
CA GLU A 352 0.60 10.18 14.41
C GLU A 352 1.09 11.55 13.91
N LEU A 353 2.39 11.87 14.11
CA LEU A 353 2.97 13.15 13.70
C LEU A 353 3.25 13.16 12.20
N ASN A 354 2.38 13.81 11.42
CA ASN A 354 2.44 13.77 9.96
C ASN A 354 3.46 14.75 9.41
N TYR A 355 3.49 15.99 9.89
CA TYR A 355 4.42 17.01 9.43
C TYR A 355 5.86 16.66 9.82
N LEU A 356 6.09 16.13 11.03
CA LEU A 356 7.43 15.68 11.43
C LEU A 356 7.99 14.58 10.50
N LYS A 357 7.13 13.67 10.00
CA LYS A 357 7.54 12.68 8.98
C LYS A 357 7.91 13.33 7.65
N LEU A 358 7.24 14.42 7.25
CA LEU A 358 7.61 15.18 6.06
C LEU A 358 8.98 15.85 6.22
N VAL A 359 9.26 16.41 7.41
CA VAL A 359 10.58 16.96 7.75
C VAL A 359 11.65 15.89 7.61
N MET A 360 11.41 14.68 8.14
CA MET A 360 12.33 13.55 8.00
C MET A 360 12.55 13.14 6.54
N LYS A 361 11.49 13.09 5.74
CA LYS A 361 11.62 12.78 4.30
C LYS A 361 12.50 13.81 3.59
N GLU A 362 12.28 15.09 3.86
CA GLU A 362 13.05 16.19 3.26
C GLU A 362 14.51 16.20 3.71
N THR A 363 14.78 15.93 5.00
CA THR A 363 16.15 15.76 5.49
C THR A 363 16.86 14.62 4.77
N LEU A 364 16.23 13.46 4.63
CA LEU A 364 16.82 12.32 3.94
C LEU A 364 17.00 12.55 2.43
N ARG A 365 16.23 13.45 1.81
CA ARG A 365 16.39 13.86 0.40
C ARG A 365 17.63 14.73 0.23
N LEU A 366 17.75 15.76 1.06
CA LEU A 366 18.81 16.75 0.96
C LEU A 366 20.14 16.25 1.52
N HIS A 367 20.07 15.51 2.63
CA HIS A 367 21.22 15.04 3.40
C HIS A 367 21.15 13.52 3.59
N PRO A 368 21.21 12.73 2.50
CA PRO A 368 21.26 11.28 2.61
C PRO A 368 22.53 10.87 3.38
N PRO A 369 22.44 10.07 4.46
CA PRO A 369 23.61 9.71 5.27
C PRO A 369 24.72 9.03 4.47
N VAL A 370 24.37 8.30 3.40
CA VAL A 370 25.32 7.66 2.48
C VAL A 370 25.14 8.24 1.06
N PRO A 371 25.71 9.42 0.74
CA PRO A 371 25.45 10.17 -0.51
C PRO A 371 25.69 9.40 -1.82
N LEU A 372 26.65 8.48 -1.83
CA LEU A 372 27.01 7.66 -3.01
C LEU A 372 26.45 6.24 -2.99
N LEU A 373 25.63 5.94 -1.96
CA LEU A 373 25.32 4.58 -1.52
C LEU A 373 26.62 3.75 -1.35
N LEU A 374 26.48 2.54 -0.82
CA LEU A 374 27.62 1.63 -0.80
C LEU A 374 27.97 1.17 -2.22
N PRO A 375 29.25 1.18 -2.64
CA PRO A 375 29.66 0.79 -3.98
C PRO A 375 29.26 -0.65 -4.35
N ARG A 376 28.95 -0.86 -5.62
CA ARG A 376 28.64 -2.15 -6.24
C ARG A 376 29.77 -2.55 -7.18
N GLU A 377 29.82 -3.82 -7.55
CA GLU A 377 30.76 -4.35 -8.53
C GLU A 377 29.99 -5.10 -9.61
N CYS A 378 30.31 -4.82 -10.87
CA CYS A 378 29.76 -5.52 -12.01
C CYS A 378 30.33 -6.95 -12.10
N SER A 379 29.49 -7.97 -11.91
CA SER A 379 29.90 -9.38 -11.86
C SER A 379 30.13 -10.02 -13.24
N GLU A 380 29.50 -9.45 -14.27
CA GLU A 380 29.57 -9.88 -15.67
C GLU A 380 29.44 -8.67 -16.61
N VAL A 381 29.87 -8.80 -17.87
CA VAL A 381 29.73 -7.68 -18.83
C VAL A 381 28.26 -7.39 -19.08
N ARG A 382 27.82 -6.14 -18.88
CA ARG A 382 26.43 -5.72 -19.06
C ARG A 382 26.32 -4.37 -19.74
N LYS A 383 25.23 -4.17 -20.49
CA LYS A 383 24.88 -2.85 -21.02
C LYS A 383 24.19 -2.03 -19.92
N LEU A 384 24.52 -0.74 -19.84
CA LEU A 384 23.91 0.24 -18.94
C LEU A 384 23.84 1.57 -19.69
N GLY A 385 22.64 2.15 -19.85
CA GLY A 385 22.47 3.40 -20.61
C GLY A 385 23.04 3.36 -22.04
N GLY A 386 23.00 2.20 -22.70
CA GLY A 386 23.55 1.99 -24.05
C GLY A 386 25.08 1.76 -24.12
N TYR A 387 25.79 1.83 -23.00
CA TYR A 387 27.23 1.59 -22.90
C TYR A 387 27.54 0.21 -22.35
N GLU A 388 28.67 -0.37 -22.73
CA GLU A 388 29.13 -1.65 -22.21
C GLU A 388 29.94 -1.45 -20.93
N ILE A 389 29.49 -2.03 -19.82
CA ILE A 389 30.15 -1.98 -18.52
C ILE A 389 30.94 -3.28 -18.31
N PRO A 390 32.28 -3.23 -18.29
CA PRO A 390 33.09 -4.43 -18.11
C PRO A 390 32.89 -5.07 -16.73
N LYS A 391 33.09 -6.39 -16.66
CA LYS A 391 33.22 -7.13 -15.40
C LYS A 391 34.32 -6.49 -14.52
N LYS A 392 34.15 -6.54 -13.19
CA LYS A 392 35.01 -5.90 -12.17
C LYS A 392 35.00 -4.37 -12.18
N THR A 393 34.10 -3.73 -12.93
CA THR A 393 33.89 -2.28 -12.83
C THR A 393 33.13 -1.95 -11.54
N ARG A 394 33.66 -0.99 -10.77
CA ARG A 394 33.00 -0.45 -9.57
C ARG A 394 31.87 0.47 -10.02
N VAL A 395 30.69 0.34 -9.43
CA VAL A 395 29.51 1.16 -9.75
C VAL A 395 29.08 1.92 -8.50
N MET A 396 28.97 3.25 -8.63
CA MET A 396 28.51 4.16 -7.57
C MET A 396 27.21 4.84 -8.02
N ILE A 397 26.30 5.07 -7.08
CA ILE A 397 24.99 5.68 -7.35
C ILE A 397 24.91 6.97 -6.54
N ASN A 398 24.89 8.12 -7.21
CA ASN A 398 24.90 9.40 -6.54
C ASN A 398 23.49 9.80 -6.06
N ALA A 399 23.06 9.24 -4.93
CA ALA A 399 21.78 9.54 -4.29
C ALA A 399 21.62 11.03 -3.96
N TRP A 400 22.70 11.70 -3.56
CA TRP A 400 22.71 13.14 -3.29
C TRP A 400 22.39 13.98 -4.53
N SER A 401 22.92 13.58 -5.69
CA SER A 401 22.60 14.22 -6.97
C SER A 401 21.15 13.97 -7.38
N MET A 402 20.66 12.73 -7.26
CA MET A 402 19.28 12.38 -7.63
C MET A 402 18.25 13.11 -6.76
N GLY A 403 18.56 13.32 -5.48
CA GLY A 403 17.75 14.13 -4.58
C GLY A 403 17.65 15.60 -4.98
N ARG A 404 18.47 16.09 -5.93
CA ARG A 404 18.52 17.49 -6.41
C ARG A 404 18.23 17.61 -7.90
N ASP A 405 17.82 16.52 -8.55
CA ASP A 405 17.54 16.50 -9.97
C ASP A 405 16.32 17.40 -10.28
N PRO A 406 16.47 18.47 -11.08
CA PRO A 406 15.39 19.42 -11.36
C PRO A 406 14.23 18.80 -12.14
N GLU A 407 14.43 17.64 -12.78
CA GLU A 407 13.34 16.89 -13.44
C GLU A 407 12.32 16.35 -12.43
N TYR A 408 12.75 16.04 -11.20
CA TYR A 408 11.92 15.43 -10.15
C TYR A 408 11.67 16.36 -8.97
N TRP A 409 12.58 17.30 -8.71
CA TRP A 409 12.57 18.14 -7.50
C TRP A 409 12.66 19.63 -7.86
N SER A 410 11.51 20.31 -7.85
CA SER A 410 11.45 21.77 -7.95
C SER A 410 12.12 22.42 -6.73
N ASP A 411 12.92 23.46 -6.96
CA ASP A 411 13.75 24.10 -5.92
C ASP A 411 14.56 23.07 -5.10
N GLY A 412 15.25 22.17 -5.81
CA GLY A 412 15.91 20.99 -5.22
C GLY A 412 16.94 21.27 -4.12
N GLU A 413 17.49 22.48 -4.00
CA GLU A 413 18.43 22.86 -2.93
C GLU A 413 17.74 23.43 -1.68
N ARG A 414 16.45 23.79 -1.76
CA ARG A 414 15.70 24.37 -0.63
C ARG A 414 15.08 23.28 0.24
N PHE A 415 15.14 23.48 1.55
CA PHE A 415 14.49 22.61 2.54
C PHE A 415 13.00 22.94 2.64
N ILE A 416 12.16 22.15 1.97
CA ILE A 416 10.70 22.34 1.89
C ILE A 416 10.01 21.00 2.21
N PRO A 417 9.72 20.71 3.50
CA PRO A 417 9.01 19.48 3.90
C PRO A 417 7.69 19.26 3.18
N GLU A 418 6.94 20.32 2.91
CA GLU A 418 5.62 20.27 2.29
C GLU A 418 5.61 19.64 0.88
N ARG A 419 6.76 19.51 0.21
CA ARG A 419 6.82 18.84 -1.11
C ARG A 419 6.40 17.36 -1.07
N PHE A 420 6.46 16.75 0.12
CA PHE A 420 6.04 15.37 0.33
C PHE A 420 4.57 15.25 0.74
N GLU A 421 3.85 16.37 0.85
CA GLU A 421 2.46 16.39 1.23
C GLU A 421 1.57 15.89 0.09
N GLY A 422 0.83 14.78 0.30
CA GLY A 422 -0.03 14.20 -0.76
C GLY A 422 0.71 13.38 -1.82
N ASN A 423 2.03 13.25 -1.69
CA ASN A 423 2.86 12.45 -2.59
C ASN A 423 2.93 10.98 -2.13
N CYS A 424 2.87 10.03 -3.07
CA CYS A 424 3.00 8.59 -2.84
C CYS A 424 4.46 8.11 -2.65
N VAL A 425 5.46 8.98 -2.77
CA VAL A 425 6.88 8.63 -2.56
C VAL A 425 7.11 8.12 -1.13
N ASP A 426 7.59 6.89 -1.02
CA ASP A 426 7.87 6.23 0.26
C ASP A 426 9.31 5.69 0.37
N PHE A 427 9.66 5.17 1.55
CA PHE A 427 10.99 4.63 1.82
C PHE A 427 11.21 3.22 1.25
N LYS A 428 10.23 2.60 0.57
CA LYS A 428 10.26 1.17 0.18
C LYS A 428 11.08 0.87 -1.07
N GLY A 429 11.78 1.87 -1.62
CA GLY A 429 12.75 1.68 -2.70
C GLY A 429 12.12 1.39 -4.07
N ASN A 430 10.86 1.81 -4.26
CA ASN A 430 10.17 1.76 -5.55
C ASN A 430 10.28 3.10 -6.34
N ASN A 431 10.60 4.19 -5.65
CA ASN A 431 10.85 5.52 -6.19
C ASN A 431 12.36 5.75 -6.32
N TYR A 432 12.91 5.77 -7.53
CA TYR A 432 14.36 5.83 -7.75
C TYR A 432 14.93 7.24 -7.68
N GLU A 433 14.06 8.24 -7.78
CA GLU A 433 14.29 9.64 -7.46
C GLU A 433 14.52 9.86 -5.96
N TYR A 434 14.14 8.89 -5.11
CA TYR A 434 14.24 8.97 -3.66
C TYR A 434 14.65 7.63 -3.02
N VAL A 435 15.96 7.40 -2.87
CA VAL A 435 16.52 6.12 -2.37
C VAL A 435 17.41 6.25 -1.12
N PRO A 436 16.94 6.88 -0.03
CA PRO A 436 17.77 7.14 1.16
C PRO A 436 18.26 5.86 1.86
N PHE A 437 17.54 4.74 1.72
CA PHE A 437 17.91 3.42 2.25
C PHE A 437 18.44 2.45 1.17
N GLY A 438 18.73 2.98 -0.04
CA GLY A 438 19.00 2.20 -1.24
C GLY A 438 17.76 1.47 -1.78
N ALA A 439 17.97 0.58 -2.75
CA ALA A 439 16.89 -0.22 -3.36
C ALA A 439 17.37 -1.62 -3.78
N GLY A 440 16.40 -2.47 -4.13
CA GLY A 440 16.63 -3.84 -4.60
C GLY A 440 17.10 -4.79 -3.51
N ARG A 441 17.78 -5.88 -3.88
CA ARG A 441 18.16 -6.96 -2.93
C ARG A 441 19.01 -6.47 -1.76
N ARG A 442 19.91 -5.51 -2.01
CA ARG A 442 20.85 -4.94 -1.03
C ARG A 442 20.27 -3.74 -0.26
N MET A 443 18.96 -3.50 -0.33
CA MET A 443 18.29 -2.45 0.43
C MET A 443 18.52 -2.62 1.94
N CYS A 444 18.60 -1.51 2.67
CA CYS A 444 18.89 -1.51 4.11
C CYS A 444 17.88 -2.36 4.90
N PRO A 445 18.31 -3.37 5.68
CA PRO A 445 17.42 -4.11 6.57
C PRO A 445 17.01 -3.29 7.82
N GLY A 446 17.81 -2.30 8.23
CA GLY A 446 17.63 -1.54 9.47
C GLY A 446 16.71 -0.32 9.36
N MET A 447 16.00 -0.14 8.24
CA MET A 447 15.17 1.05 7.99
C MET A 447 14.18 1.34 9.13
N ALA A 448 13.40 0.35 9.55
CA ALA A 448 12.42 0.54 10.64
C ALA A 448 13.09 0.89 11.98
N PHE A 449 14.22 0.25 12.28
CA PHE A 449 14.98 0.49 13.51
C PHE A 449 15.60 1.90 13.56
N GLY A 450 16.16 2.36 12.43
CA GLY A 450 16.72 3.71 12.31
C GLY A 450 15.65 4.80 12.46
N LEU A 451 14.53 4.66 11.75
CA LEU A 451 13.41 5.63 11.84
C LEU A 451 12.85 5.72 13.27
N ALA A 452 12.68 4.58 13.95
CA ALA A 452 12.24 4.54 15.34
C ALA A 452 13.23 5.22 16.30
N SER A 453 14.54 5.01 16.08
CA SER A 453 15.60 5.62 16.88
C SER A 453 15.71 7.15 16.73
N ILE A 454 15.19 7.73 15.64
CA ILE A 454 15.27 9.17 15.37
C ILE A 454 14.03 9.92 15.88
N MET A 455 12.85 9.35 15.64
CA MET A 455 11.58 10.08 15.76
C MET A 455 11.21 10.46 17.20
N LEU A 456 11.42 9.57 18.18
CA LEU A 456 11.11 9.86 19.59
C LEU A 456 12.04 10.94 20.19
N PRO A 457 13.38 10.85 20.06
CA PRO A 457 14.28 11.92 20.50
C PRO A 457 13.95 13.27 19.90
N LEU A 458 13.73 13.33 18.58
CA LEU A 458 13.39 14.58 17.91
C LEU A 458 12.09 15.18 18.44
N THR A 459 11.07 14.34 18.61
CA THR A 459 9.77 14.78 19.15
C THR A 459 9.95 15.41 20.52
N LEU A 460 10.70 14.76 21.42
CA LEU A 460 10.91 15.28 22.78
C LEU A 460 11.81 16.53 22.80
N LEU A 461 12.79 16.64 21.90
CA LEU A 461 13.60 17.85 21.74
C LEU A 461 12.74 19.05 21.34
N LEU A 462 11.82 18.89 20.40
CA LEU A 462 10.94 19.96 19.93
C LEU A 462 9.79 20.26 20.90
N TYR A 463 9.30 19.24 21.60
CA TYR A 463 8.26 19.40 22.61
C TYR A 463 8.76 20.21 23.81
N HIS A 464 9.91 19.82 24.39
CA HIS A 464 10.38 20.39 25.66
C HIS A 464 11.20 21.67 25.53
N PHE A 465 11.81 21.94 24.38
CA PHE A 465 12.74 23.06 24.22
C PHE A 465 12.36 23.96 23.04
N ASN A 466 12.66 25.25 23.17
CA ASN A 466 12.77 26.17 22.04
C ASN A 466 14.25 26.27 21.68
N TRP A 467 14.56 26.20 20.39
CA TRP A 467 15.93 26.17 19.91
C TRP A 467 16.26 27.48 19.21
N GLU A 468 17.36 28.09 19.60
CA GLU A 468 17.87 29.33 19.01
C GLU A 468 19.38 29.18 18.75
N LEU A 469 19.92 30.07 17.91
CA LEU A 469 21.34 30.05 17.53
C LEU A 469 22.19 30.92 18.46
N PRO A 470 23.48 30.57 18.65
CA PRO A 470 24.41 31.35 19.46
C PRO A 470 24.61 32.77 18.96
N ASP A 471 24.92 33.70 19.86
CA ASP A 471 25.66 34.94 19.58
C ASP A 471 25.16 35.80 18.40
N ASN A 472 23.84 35.86 18.16
CA ASN A 472 23.23 36.54 17.01
C ASN A 472 23.70 36.01 15.63
N ILE A 473 24.21 34.78 15.55
CA ILE A 473 24.49 34.11 14.28
C ILE A 473 23.17 33.98 13.52
N LYS A 474 23.11 34.51 12.29
CA LYS A 474 21.93 34.36 11.46
C LYS A 474 21.85 32.92 10.95
N ALA A 475 20.63 32.43 10.72
CA ALA A 475 20.41 31.11 10.11
C ALA A 475 21.15 30.94 8.76
N GLU A 476 21.39 32.04 8.04
CA GLU A 476 22.14 32.07 6.79
C GLU A 476 23.64 31.76 6.97
N ASP A 477 24.19 32.07 8.15
CA ASP A 477 25.62 31.96 8.48
C ASP A 477 25.97 30.61 9.11
N MET A 478 25.00 29.71 9.31
CA MET A 478 25.25 28.35 9.78
C MET A 478 26.09 27.55 8.78
N ASP A 479 27.14 26.89 9.28
CA ASP A 479 27.96 25.99 8.46
C ASP A 479 27.20 24.69 8.18
N MET A 480 26.68 24.59 6.96
CA MET A 480 25.97 23.41 6.44
C MET A 480 26.87 22.55 5.54
N ALA A 481 28.19 22.65 5.70
CA ALA A 481 29.13 21.80 4.98
C ALA A 481 29.12 20.37 5.52
N GLU A 482 29.18 19.40 4.60
CA GLU A 482 29.33 17.98 4.93
C GLU A 482 30.81 17.66 5.18
N HIS A 483 31.11 16.75 6.11
CA HIS A 483 32.47 16.21 6.27
C HIS A 483 32.77 15.07 5.28
N PHE A 484 34.04 14.89 4.92
CA PHE A 484 34.50 13.77 4.10
C PHE A 484 34.50 12.45 4.89
N GLY A 485 33.85 11.41 4.35
CA GLY A 485 33.70 10.09 4.95
C GLY A 485 32.83 9.17 4.08
N VAL A 486 32.57 7.94 4.55
CA VAL A 486 31.49 7.10 3.96
C VAL A 486 30.13 7.77 4.18
N GLU A 487 30.04 8.59 5.23
CA GLU A 487 28.84 9.29 5.67
C GLU A 487 29.05 10.80 5.72
N ALA A 488 27.99 11.57 5.44
CA ALA A 488 27.98 13.02 5.53
C ALA A 488 27.45 13.47 6.89
N VAL A 489 28.29 14.08 7.73
CA VAL A 489 27.92 14.55 9.08
C VAL A 489 27.87 16.08 9.10
N ALA A 490 26.84 16.64 9.74
CA ALA A 490 26.69 18.08 9.98
C ALA A 490 27.56 18.53 11.16
N LYS A 491 28.00 19.79 11.15
CA LYS A 491 28.64 20.41 12.32
C LYS A 491 27.68 21.42 12.95
N ILE A 492 27.09 21.09 14.09
CA ILE A 492 26.17 22.00 14.80
C ILE A 492 26.72 22.35 16.17
N GLN A 493 26.95 23.64 16.40
CA GLN A 493 27.12 24.25 17.73
C GLN A 493 25.90 25.14 17.99
N CYS A 494 25.08 24.84 18.99
CA CYS A 494 23.89 25.64 19.37
C CYS A 494 24.03 26.17 20.80
N THR A 495 23.59 27.40 21.06
CA THR A 495 23.57 27.98 22.40
C THR A 495 22.30 28.84 22.65
N ASP A 496 21.59 28.51 23.75
CA ASP A 496 20.59 29.26 24.56
C ASP A 496 19.32 29.80 23.89
N VAL A 497 18.09 29.80 24.46
CA VAL A 497 17.60 29.84 25.88
C VAL A 497 16.34 28.95 26.10
N PRO A 498 16.18 28.24 27.23
CA PRO A 498 14.93 27.56 27.59
C PRO A 498 14.06 28.41 28.53
N LEU A 499 12.85 28.76 28.10
CA LEU A 499 11.76 29.10 29.02
C LEU A 499 11.07 27.80 29.43
N SER A 500 11.33 27.34 30.66
CA SER A 500 10.57 26.24 31.26
C SER A 500 9.11 26.67 31.43
N LEU A 501 8.19 25.91 30.83
CA LEU A 501 6.75 26.00 31.09
C LEU A 501 6.46 25.46 32.48
N GLY A 502 6.73 26.29 33.48
CA GLY A 502 6.56 25.93 34.89
C GLY A 502 6.86 27.06 35.85
N LEU A 503 6.36 28.28 35.58
CA LEU A 503 6.12 29.40 36.52
C LEU A 503 5.99 30.73 35.72
N VAL A 504 4.89 30.93 35.00
CA VAL A 504 4.50 32.28 34.54
C VAL A 504 3.05 32.51 34.91
N LYS A 505 2.84 32.81 36.20
CA LYS A 505 1.69 33.60 36.63
C LYS A 505 2.06 35.03 37.08
N GLU A 506 3.33 35.45 36.99
CA GLU A 506 3.75 36.76 37.54
C GLU A 506 4.80 37.57 36.73
N VAL A 507 5.05 37.33 35.44
CA VAL A 507 6.08 38.10 34.68
C VAL A 507 5.51 39.02 33.58
N TRP A 508 4.19 39.15 33.47
CA TRP A 508 3.59 40.08 32.49
C TRP A 508 3.51 41.56 32.93
N ILE A 509 4.05 41.92 34.11
CA ILE A 509 4.08 43.30 34.59
C ILE A 509 5.47 43.97 34.38
N PHE A 510 6.52 43.23 34.00
CA PHE A 510 7.89 43.79 33.97
C PHE A 510 8.44 44.18 32.58
N GLN A 511 7.89 43.67 31.48
CA GLN A 511 8.41 43.97 30.12
C GLN A 511 7.63 45.04 29.33
N ALA A 512 6.41 45.40 29.73
CA ALA A 512 5.70 46.55 29.15
C ALA A 512 6.33 47.91 29.55
N HIS A 513 7.23 47.93 30.54
CA HIS A 513 7.89 49.14 31.03
C HIS A 513 9.28 49.41 30.40
N GLN A 514 9.83 48.47 29.63
CA GLN A 514 11.19 48.59 29.04
C GLN A 514 11.21 48.98 27.55
N LEU A 515 10.10 48.85 26.82
CA LEU A 515 10.03 49.21 25.39
C LEU A 515 9.60 50.66 25.10
N LYS A 516 9.28 51.46 26.12
CA LYS A 516 8.93 52.88 25.97
C LYS A 516 10.12 53.84 26.13
N LYS A 517 11.38 53.34 26.07
CA LYS A 517 12.58 54.12 26.40
C LYS A 517 13.79 53.90 25.48
N LYS A 518 13.57 53.75 24.18
CA LYS A 518 14.66 53.89 23.17
C LYS A 518 14.26 54.65 21.90
N TYR A 519 13.32 55.58 22.03
CA TYR A 519 13.28 56.74 21.16
C TYR A 519 13.27 58.01 22.02
N LEU A 520 14.25 58.87 21.74
CA LEU A 520 14.46 60.25 22.18
C LEU A 520 15.17 60.47 23.53
N SER A 521 16.38 61.05 23.41
CA SER A 521 17.02 61.97 24.35
C SER A 521 16.17 63.26 24.55
N PRO A 522 16.63 64.29 25.28
CA PRO A 522 17.25 64.37 26.60
C PRO A 522 16.49 65.38 27.50
N LEU A 523 15.88 64.97 28.63
CA LEU A 523 15.43 65.95 29.64
C LEU A 523 15.35 65.36 31.06
N ASN A 524 16.36 64.55 31.43
CA ASN A 524 16.69 64.42 32.85
C ASN A 524 17.36 65.73 33.26
N LEU A 525 16.66 66.59 34.00
CA LEU A 525 17.21 67.19 35.24
C LEU A 525 16.28 68.15 36.02
N LEU A 526 14.98 68.28 35.73
CA LEU A 526 14.18 69.28 36.45
C LEU A 526 13.10 68.78 37.42
N ILE A 527 12.83 67.48 37.54
CA ILE A 527 11.78 67.00 38.47
C ILE A 527 12.31 65.85 39.34
N HIS A 528 13.53 66.05 39.84
CA HIS A 528 14.10 65.27 40.96
C HIS A 528 13.68 65.86 42.33
N GLY A 529 12.72 66.79 42.36
CA GLY A 529 12.41 67.61 43.53
C GLY A 529 11.06 67.37 44.23
N LEU A 530 10.19 66.47 43.76
CA LEU A 530 8.82 66.38 44.30
C LEU A 530 8.32 64.98 44.71
N ALA A 531 9.11 63.93 44.52
CA ALA A 531 8.67 62.57 44.89
C ALA A 531 9.06 62.14 46.32
N HIS A 532 9.56 63.06 47.15
CA HIS A 532 9.96 62.78 48.54
C HIS A 532 8.90 63.15 49.58
N LEU A 533 7.66 63.46 49.19
CA LEU A 533 6.68 64.09 50.09
C LEU A 533 5.29 63.45 50.14
N VAL A 534 5.06 62.27 49.54
CA VAL A 534 3.73 61.63 49.57
C VAL A 534 3.79 60.15 49.95
N PHE A 535 4.86 59.73 50.63
CA PHE A 535 4.98 58.36 51.17
C PHE A 535 4.44 58.20 52.61
N ASP A 536 3.75 59.19 53.18
CA ASP A 536 3.43 59.13 54.62
C ASP A 536 1.97 59.36 55.02
N TYR A 537 1.00 59.36 54.11
CA TYR A 537 -0.39 59.62 54.52
C TYR A 537 -1.40 58.63 53.90
N LEU A 538 -1.76 57.63 54.72
CA LEU A 538 -3.08 56.97 54.83
C LEU A 538 -3.40 55.91 53.74
N CYS A 539 -3.43 54.60 54.02
CA CYS A 539 -4.30 53.80 54.92
C CYS A 539 -5.82 53.82 54.58
N HIS A 540 -6.29 52.63 54.12
CA HIS A 540 -7.58 51.98 54.42
C HIS A 540 -8.84 52.21 53.52
N PRO A 541 -9.81 51.26 53.54
CA PRO A 541 -10.52 50.69 52.38
C PRO A 541 -12.00 51.14 52.26
N ASP A 542 -12.70 50.80 51.15
CA ASP A 542 -14.05 50.17 51.14
C ASP A 542 -14.78 50.23 49.77
N GLU A 543 -15.81 49.39 49.69
CA GLU A 543 -16.79 49.12 48.62
C GLU A 543 -17.66 50.34 48.19
N GLU A 544 -18.44 50.12 47.12
CA GLU A 544 -19.51 50.95 46.55
C GLU A 544 -19.11 52.12 45.62
N TYR A 545 -18.97 51.80 44.33
CA TYR A 545 -19.47 52.70 43.27
C TYR A 545 -20.04 51.87 42.10
N GLN A 546 -20.97 50.97 42.43
CA GLN A 546 -22.04 50.62 41.51
C GLN A 546 -22.94 51.86 41.39
N ARG A 547 -23.40 52.16 40.17
CA ARG A 547 -24.23 53.32 39.78
C ARG A 547 -23.46 54.61 39.60
N PHE A 548 -22.87 54.79 38.42
CA PHE A 548 -23.18 56.00 37.64
C PHE A 548 -22.78 55.74 36.19
N LEU A 549 -23.79 55.68 35.32
CA LEU A 549 -23.76 55.76 33.85
C LEU A 549 -23.49 54.42 33.12
N ASP A 550 -24.44 53.65 32.58
CA ASP A 550 -25.82 53.91 32.14
C ASP A 550 -26.04 55.26 31.47
N TYR A 551 -25.49 55.41 30.27
CA TYR A 551 -26.12 56.18 29.19
C TYR A 551 -25.78 55.50 27.86
N GLU A 552 -26.64 54.56 27.47
CA GLU A 552 -26.82 54.19 26.07
C GLU A 552 -27.19 55.42 25.23
N LEU A 553 -26.73 55.37 23.98
CA LEU A 553 -27.31 55.88 22.72
C LEU A 553 -26.22 56.63 21.94
N SER A 554 -26.03 56.45 20.66
CA SER A 554 -26.44 55.49 19.63
C SER A 554 -25.61 55.88 18.40
N PHE A 555 -25.70 55.12 17.30
CA PHE A 555 -25.14 55.45 15.97
C PHE A 555 -23.60 55.36 15.88
N PHE A 556 -22.98 54.34 15.29
CA PHE A 556 -23.30 53.72 14.01
C PHE A 556 -22.72 52.29 13.93
N CYS A 557 -23.57 51.36 13.49
CA CYS A 557 -23.23 50.05 12.97
C CYS A 557 -22.61 50.17 11.58
N GLU A 558 -21.48 49.50 11.36
CA GLU A 558 -21.09 48.66 10.20
C GLU A 558 -19.56 48.57 10.21
N VAL A 559 -19.03 47.38 9.90
CA VAL A 559 -17.59 47.02 10.00
C VAL A 559 -17.13 46.62 11.41
N ASN A 560 -17.55 45.44 11.88
CA ASN A 560 -16.71 44.54 12.71
C ASN A 560 -17.43 43.21 13.04
N LEU A 561 -17.75 42.42 12.01
CA LEU A 561 -18.15 41.02 12.19
C LEU A 561 -16.96 40.04 12.11
N LEU A 562 -15.72 40.52 11.98
CA LEU A 562 -14.52 39.69 11.80
C LEU A 562 -13.64 39.53 13.06
N ASN A 563 -14.01 40.11 14.21
CA ASN A 563 -13.19 40.05 15.43
C ASN A 563 -13.88 39.39 16.64
N ARG A 564 -14.91 38.56 16.42
CA ARG A 564 -15.54 37.73 17.48
C ARG A 564 -15.55 36.23 17.18
N LEU A 565 -14.51 35.72 16.52
CA LEU A 565 -14.27 34.27 16.38
C LEU A 565 -12.85 33.84 16.81
N SER A 566 -12.13 34.65 17.60
CA SER A 566 -10.75 34.35 18.01
C SER A 566 -10.51 34.26 19.51
N SER A 567 -11.50 33.90 20.33
CA SER A 567 -11.23 33.52 21.73
C SER A 567 -12.28 32.57 22.30
N GLN A 568 -11.79 31.41 22.78
CA GLN A 568 -12.49 30.24 23.36
C GLN A 568 -13.06 29.30 22.28
N VAL A 569 -12.68 28.02 22.17
CA VAL A 569 -12.67 27.01 23.24
C VAL A 569 -11.59 25.92 23.04
N GLN A 570 -10.95 25.55 24.16
CA GLN A 570 -10.20 24.31 24.36
C GLN A 570 -11.12 23.08 24.17
N ALA A 571 -10.92 22.26 23.14
CA ALA A 571 -11.50 20.92 23.10
C ALA A 571 -10.67 19.98 23.98
N ARG A 572 -11.21 19.61 25.15
CA ARG A 572 -10.69 18.48 25.96
C ARG A 572 -10.98 17.15 25.24
N PRO A 573 -10.06 16.18 25.21
CA PRO A 573 -10.38 14.81 24.86
C PRO A 573 -11.32 14.24 25.94
N TYR A 574 -12.42 13.62 25.49
CA TYR A 574 -13.30 12.86 26.38
C TYR A 574 -12.52 11.76 27.12
N VAL A 575 -12.19 12.02 28.39
CA VAL A 575 -11.56 11.04 29.29
C VAL A 575 -12.54 9.88 29.50
N ARG A 576 -12.28 8.74 28.86
CA ARG A 576 -12.97 7.48 29.13
C ARG A 576 -12.63 7.00 30.54
N ARG A 577 -13.45 7.36 31.54
CA ARG A 577 -13.68 6.44 32.66
C ARG A 577 -14.42 5.24 32.07
N ARG A 578 -13.78 4.07 31.95
CA ARG A 578 -14.49 2.82 31.67
C ARG A 578 -15.25 2.42 32.94
N GLU A 579 -16.57 2.33 32.86
CA GLU A 579 -17.26 1.38 33.73
C GLU A 579 -17.02 -0.04 33.19
N PRO A 580 -17.01 -1.05 34.06
CA PRO A 580 -16.91 -2.43 33.64
C PRO A 580 -18.25 -2.83 33.00
N PHE A 581 -18.41 -2.60 31.71
CA PHE A 581 -19.43 -3.34 30.98
C PHE A 581 -19.00 -4.82 31.01
N PRO A 582 -19.91 -5.73 31.39
CA PRO A 582 -19.56 -7.14 31.55
C PRO A 582 -19.04 -7.75 30.24
N THR A 583 -19.49 -7.23 29.09
CA THR A 583 -19.07 -7.70 27.76
C THR A 583 -18.95 -6.59 26.73
N LYS A 584 -18.19 -6.84 25.65
CA LYS A 584 -18.09 -5.92 24.50
C LYS A 584 -19.42 -5.75 23.77
N VAL A 585 -20.24 -6.81 23.73
CA VAL A 585 -21.60 -6.81 23.16
C VAL A 585 -22.52 -5.85 23.93
N SER A 586 -22.53 -5.92 25.27
CA SER A 586 -23.37 -5.03 26.08
C SER A 586 -22.99 -3.55 25.93
N HIS A 587 -21.70 -3.25 25.76
CA HIS A 587 -21.23 -1.90 25.45
C HIS A 587 -21.68 -1.43 24.06
N TYR A 588 -21.61 -2.29 23.04
CA TYR A 588 -22.11 -1.99 21.70
C TYR A 588 -23.62 -1.75 21.69
N LEU A 589 -24.41 -2.63 22.30
CA LEU A 589 -25.88 -2.50 22.35
C LEU A 589 -26.34 -1.22 23.04
N LYS A 590 -25.63 -0.76 24.08
CA LYS A 590 -25.92 0.54 24.73
C LYS A 590 -25.61 1.73 23.82
N ARG A 591 -24.57 1.67 22.98
CA ARG A 591 -24.29 2.69 21.95
C ARG A 591 -25.34 2.68 20.85
N ALA A 592 -25.75 1.49 20.40
CA ALA A 592 -26.81 1.30 19.42
C ALA A 592 -28.15 1.90 19.88
N LYS A 593 -28.53 1.68 21.16
CA LYS A 593 -29.70 2.33 21.77
C LYS A 593 -29.60 3.85 21.78
N LEU A 594 -28.40 4.40 22.03
CA LEU A 594 -28.18 5.85 21.98
C LEU A 594 -28.34 6.41 20.56
N ILE A 595 -27.82 5.71 19.55
CA ILE A 595 -28.01 6.08 18.13
C ILE A 595 -29.51 6.12 17.79
N ASP A 596 -30.27 5.12 18.20
CA ASP A 596 -31.72 5.08 17.96
C ASP A 596 -32.48 6.19 18.68
N SER A 597 -32.12 6.49 19.93
CA SER A 597 -32.71 7.62 20.68
C SER A 597 -32.45 8.96 20.00
N ILE A 598 -31.25 9.18 19.45
CA ILE A 598 -30.92 10.38 18.67
C ILE A 598 -31.78 10.42 17.39
N ARG A 599 -31.86 9.31 16.65
CA ARG A 599 -32.67 9.21 15.43
C ARG A 599 -34.15 9.49 15.67
N LEU A 600 -34.74 8.92 16.72
CA LEU A 600 -36.15 9.14 17.09
C LEU A 600 -36.40 10.59 17.50
N THR A 601 -35.45 11.21 18.20
CA THR A 601 -35.53 12.62 18.58
C THR A 601 -35.52 13.54 17.37
N LEU A 602 -34.68 13.25 16.37
CA LEU A 602 -34.61 13.99 15.10
C LEU A 602 -35.87 13.85 14.23
N ARG A 603 -36.72 12.84 14.49
CA ARG A 603 -38.05 12.69 13.84
C ARG A 603 -39.18 13.44 14.56
N SER A 604 -38.97 13.87 15.81
CA SER A 604 -40.00 14.53 16.61
C SER A 604 -40.17 15.99 16.20
N LYS A 605 -41.37 16.57 16.41
CA LYS A 605 -41.69 17.97 16.04
C LYS A 605 -40.90 19.04 16.82
N ASN A 606 -40.16 18.67 17.88
CA ASN A 606 -39.38 19.58 18.74
C ASN A 606 -37.99 18.99 19.09
N PRO A 607 -37.07 18.91 18.11
CA PRO A 607 -35.75 18.31 18.31
C PRO A 607 -34.89 19.07 19.33
N ASP A 608 -35.10 20.39 19.49
CA ASP A 608 -34.23 21.27 20.30
C ASP A 608 -34.30 21.03 21.81
N SER A 609 -35.38 20.43 22.32
CA SER A 609 -35.59 20.25 23.77
C SER A 609 -34.88 19.03 24.38
N SER A 610 -34.64 17.98 23.60
CA SER A 610 -34.11 16.69 24.08
C SER A 610 -32.80 16.26 23.41
N LEU A 611 -32.42 16.87 22.30
CA LEU A 611 -31.15 16.60 21.62
C LEU A 611 -29.91 16.97 22.47
N PRO A 612 -29.88 18.09 23.21
CA PRO A 612 -28.72 18.43 24.05
C PRO A 612 -28.41 17.42 25.16
N SER A 613 -29.43 16.78 25.74
CA SER A 613 -29.23 15.76 26.79
C SER A 613 -28.66 14.45 26.23
N LEU A 614 -29.00 14.11 24.98
CA LEU A 614 -28.49 12.93 24.28
C LEU A 614 -27.07 13.13 23.73
N ILE A 615 -26.76 14.33 23.21
CA ILE A 615 -25.40 14.66 22.76
C ILE A 615 -24.41 14.68 23.93
N ASN A 616 -24.84 15.13 25.12
CA ASN A 616 -24.01 15.12 26.32
C ASN A 616 -23.92 13.75 27.01
N HIS A 617 -24.54 12.71 26.44
CA HIS A 617 -24.51 11.36 27.00
C HIS A 617 -23.08 10.80 26.99
N ARG A 618 -22.65 10.15 28.07
CA ARG A 618 -21.27 9.64 28.26
C ARG A 618 -20.79 8.65 27.17
N LEU A 619 -21.71 7.98 26.48
CA LEU A 619 -21.42 7.04 25.39
C LEU A 619 -21.37 7.70 23.99
N PHE A 620 -21.65 8.99 23.89
CA PHE A 620 -21.59 9.73 22.63
C PHE A 620 -20.12 9.92 22.22
N ASP A 621 -19.74 9.33 21.09
CA ASP A 621 -18.40 9.42 20.49
C ASP A 621 -18.50 9.48 18.95
N SER A 622 -17.35 9.59 18.27
CA SER A 622 -17.33 9.67 16.79
C SER A 622 -18.01 8.48 16.12
N PHE A 623 -18.04 7.30 16.74
CA PHE A 623 -18.75 6.14 16.21
C PHE A 623 -20.27 6.36 16.29
N VAL A 624 -20.79 6.74 17.47
CA VAL A 624 -22.21 7.06 17.64
C VAL A 624 -22.66 8.18 16.69
N LEU A 625 -21.86 9.24 16.54
CA LEU A 625 -22.19 10.34 15.64
C LEU A 625 -22.21 9.91 14.17
N THR A 626 -21.19 9.18 13.70
CA THR A 626 -21.12 8.74 12.30
C THR A 626 -22.36 7.92 11.93
N HIS A 627 -22.76 6.98 12.78
CA HIS A 627 -23.97 6.17 12.56
C HIS A 627 -25.26 6.97 12.78
N ALA A 628 -25.29 7.95 13.67
CA ALA A 628 -26.45 8.85 13.83
C ALA A 628 -26.66 9.75 12.60
N ILE A 629 -25.58 10.25 11.97
CA ILE A 629 -25.64 11.00 10.72
C ILE A 629 -26.16 10.09 9.60
N ARG A 630 -25.59 8.90 9.42
CA ARG A 630 -26.03 7.94 8.38
C ARG A 630 -27.49 7.50 8.55
N SER A 631 -27.96 7.37 9.78
CA SER A 631 -29.34 6.97 10.10
C SER A 631 -30.31 8.13 10.25
N SER A 632 -29.88 9.37 9.97
CA SER A 632 -30.71 10.55 10.08
C SER A 632 -31.89 10.49 9.10
N PRO A 633 -33.10 10.91 9.51
CA PRO A 633 -34.31 10.78 8.69
C PRO A 633 -34.34 11.72 7.48
N SER A 634 -33.58 12.82 7.51
CA SER A 634 -33.44 13.75 6.39
C SER A 634 -32.06 14.42 6.42
N ALA A 635 -31.64 14.99 5.30
CA ALA A 635 -30.40 15.78 5.21
C ALA A 635 -30.43 17.01 6.12
N ASP A 636 -31.58 17.68 6.22
CA ASP A 636 -31.77 18.84 7.08
C ASP A 636 -31.71 18.45 8.57
N SER A 637 -32.16 17.24 8.94
CA SER A 637 -31.96 16.67 10.27
C SER A 637 -30.49 16.33 10.57
N ALA A 638 -29.75 15.82 9.58
CA ALA A 638 -28.32 15.53 9.71
C ALA A 638 -27.51 16.83 9.89
N LEU A 639 -27.83 17.86 9.10
CA LEU A 639 -27.26 19.21 9.26
C LEU A 639 -27.64 19.82 10.60
N SER A 640 -28.89 19.66 11.06
CA SER A 640 -29.33 20.14 12.39
C SER A 640 -28.57 19.45 13.53
N LEU A 641 -28.29 18.15 13.40
CA LEU A 641 -27.46 17.41 14.36
C LEU A 641 -26.02 17.96 14.39
N VAL A 642 -25.45 18.27 13.22
CA VAL A 642 -24.11 18.87 13.10
C VAL A 642 -24.10 20.30 13.66
N HIS A 643 -25.08 21.14 13.34
CA HIS A 643 -25.22 22.48 13.91
C HIS A 643 -25.47 22.47 15.43
N ALA A 644 -26.17 21.47 15.95
CA ALA A 644 -26.33 21.28 17.39
C ALA A 644 -25.01 20.87 18.06
N LEU A 645 -24.11 20.20 17.34
CA LEU A 645 -22.75 19.89 17.79
C LEU A 645 -21.81 21.09 17.68
N GLU A 646 -21.99 21.97 16.70
CA GLU A 646 -21.25 23.24 16.60
C GLU A 646 -21.50 24.14 17.82
N LYS A 647 -22.69 24.06 18.43
CA LYS A 647 -23.02 24.74 19.69
C LYS A 647 -22.37 24.08 20.92
N ASN A 648 -21.81 22.89 20.79
CA ASN A 648 -21.25 22.11 21.89
C ASN A 648 -19.73 22.04 21.76
N SER A 649 -19.02 22.76 22.61
CA SER A 649 -17.58 23.04 22.45
C SER A 649 -16.63 21.85 22.69
N ASN A 650 -17.14 20.63 22.82
CA ASN A 650 -16.42 19.44 23.27
C ASN A 650 -16.23 18.35 22.19
N PHE A 651 -16.64 18.58 20.95
CA PHE A 651 -16.58 17.58 19.88
C PHE A 651 -15.89 18.11 18.62
N SER A 652 -15.00 17.31 18.02
CA SER A 652 -14.36 17.58 16.73
C SER A 652 -14.73 16.53 15.68
N HIS A 653 -14.99 16.97 14.46
CA HIS A 653 -15.32 16.08 13.35
C HIS A 653 -14.10 15.24 12.93
N THR A 654 -14.33 13.96 12.68
CA THR A 654 -13.36 13.02 12.10
C THR A 654 -13.62 12.83 10.60
N HIS A 655 -12.64 12.25 9.89
CA HIS A 655 -12.77 11.83 8.49
C HIS A 655 -14.07 11.07 8.23
N HIS A 656 -14.40 10.09 9.08
CA HIS A 656 -15.61 9.28 8.96
C HIS A 656 -16.90 10.09 9.15
N THR A 657 -16.93 11.07 10.07
CA THR A 657 -18.13 11.89 10.29
C THR A 657 -18.41 12.83 9.13
N LEU A 658 -17.38 13.45 8.54
CA LEU A 658 -17.54 14.36 7.40
C LEU A 658 -17.84 13.60 6.11
N HIS A 659 -17.20 12.46 5.89
CA HIS A 659 -17.54 11.59 4.75
C HIS A 659 -18.97 11.07 4.86
N ALA A 660 -19.42 10.67 6.06
CA ALA A 660 -20.82 10.28 6.27
C ALA A 660 -21.79 11.43 5.98
N LEU A 661 -21.46 12.65 6.39
CA LEU A 661 -22.28 13.84 6.09
C LEU A 661 -22.31 14.14 4.59
N ALA A 662 -21.14 14.14 3.92
CA ALA A 662 -21.03 14.34 2.48
C ALA A 662 -21.85 13.30 1.70
N THR A 663 -21.79 12.02 2.09
CA THR A 663 -22.61 10.96 1.49
C THR A 663 -24.11 11.20 1.69
N VAL A 664 -24.56 11.65 2.88
CA VAL A 664 -25.98 11.97 3.12
C VAL A 664 -26.42 13.20 2.32
N LEU A 665 -25.59 14.23 2.20
CA LEU A 665 -25.87 15.42 1.40
C LEU A 665 -25.93 15.11 -0.10
N ALA A 666 -25.03 14.25 -0.58
CA ALA A 666 -25.00 13.77 -1.96
C ALA A 666 -26.27 12.99 -2.30
N LYS A 667 -26.62 11.96 -1.51
CA LYS A 667 -27.83 11.13 -1.72
C LYS A 667 -29.14 11.91 -1.65
N SER A 668 -29.17 13.03 -0.92
CA SER A 668 -30.34 13.89 -0.79
C SER A 668 -30.44 14.99 -1.85
N GLY A 669 -29.49 15.06 -2.80
CA GLY A 669 -29.48 16.04 -3.88
C GLY A 669 -29.20 17.48 -3.42
N LYS A 670 -28.62 17.69 -2.23
CA LYS A 670 -28.31 19.02 -1.69
C LYS A 670 -26.95 19.51 -2.21
N CYS A 671 -26.84 19.71 -3.53
CA CYS A 671 -25.57 20.01 -4.21
C CYS A 671 -24.85 21.26 -3.68
N SER A 672 -25.58 22.31 -3.28
CA SER A 672 -24.99 23.54 -2.72
C SER A 672 -24.34 23.32 -1.36
N ALA A 673 -24.99 22.55 -0.47
CA ALA A 673 -24.46 22.21 0.84
C ALA A 673 -23.29 21.22 0.73
N LEU A 674 -23.37 20.25 -0.18
CA LEU A 674 -22.27 19.33 -0.49
C LEU A 674 -21.05 20.09 -1.01
N LYS A 675 -21.24 21.02 -1.94
CA LYS A 675 -20.15 21.85 -2.48
C LYS A 675 -19.52 22.71 -1.41
N SER A 676 -20.32 23.37 -0.57
CA SER A 676 -19.79 24.14 0.57
C SER A 676 -18.98 23.26 1.52
N LEU A 677 -19.43 22.03 1.80
CA LEU A 677 -18.70 21.10 2.66
C LEU A 677 -17.38 20.65 2.02
N ILE A 678 -17.37 20.35 0.72
CA ILE A 678 -16.16 19.98 -0.03
C ILE A 678 -15.18 21.16 -0.05
N ASP A 679 -15.67 22.36 -0.34
CA ASP A 679 -14.87 23.60 -0.34
C ASP A 679 -14.30 23.88 1.06
N ASP A 680 -15.07 23.66 2.13
CA ASP A 680 -14.62 23.83 3.51
C ASP A 680 -13.56 22.77 3.90
N ILE A 681 -13.69 21.53 3.42
CA ILE A 681 -12.67 20.47 3.61
C ILE A 681 -11.40 20.80 2.81
N GLN A 682 -11.52 21.22 1.55
CA GLN A 682 -10.40 21.61 0.70
C GLN A 682 -9.70 22.90 1.18
N ALA A 683 -10.47 23.84 1.77
CA ALA A 683 -9.97 25.03 2.45
C ALA A 683 -9.41 24.73 3.85
N ASN A 684 -9.30 23.45 4.23
CA ASN A 684 -8.67 22.96 5.44
C ASN A 684 -9.36 23.43 6.74
N ARG A 685 -10.66 23.74 6.71
CA ARG A 685 -11.44 24.19 7.89
C ARG A 685 -11.65 23.10 8.92
N PHE A 686 -11.52 21.84 8.53
CA PHE A 686 -11.69 20.66 9.40
C PHE A 686 -10.37 19.90 9.68
N GLY A 687 -9.20 20.50 9.43
CA GLY A 687 -7.89 19.87 9.68
C GLY A 687 -7.55 18.75 8.68
N THR A 688 -6.96 17.64 9.14
CA THR A 688 -6.29 16.56 8.35
C THR A 688 -7.17 15.74 7.40
N VAL A 689 -8.40 16.15 7.10
CA VAL A 689 -9.36 15.39 6.28
C VAL A 689 -9.07 15.62 4.79
N ARG A 690 -8.83 14.54 4.06
CA ARG A 690 -8.60 14.56 2.61
C ARG A 690 -9.69 13.81 1.86
N ILE A 691 -10.03 14.33 0.70
CA ILE A 691 -10.99 13.74 -0.23
C ILE A 691 -10.18 13.14 -1.39
N SER A 692 -10.45 11.88 -1.73
CA SER A 692 -9.84 11.23 -2.91
C SER A 692 -10.65 11.52 -4.18
N PHE A 693 -10.02 11.39 -5.34
CA PHE A 693 -10.67 11.47 -6.66
C PHE A 693 -11.96 10.61 -6.72
N MET A 694 -11.88 9.35 -6.26
CA MET A 694 -13.03 8.45 -6.26
C MET A 694 -14.16 8.92 -5.34
N ASN A 695 -13.86 9.52 -4.18
CA ASN A 695 -14.91 10.06 -3.29
C ASN A 695 -15.64 11.24 -3.95
N LEU A 696 -14.91 12.13 -4.66
CA LEU A 696 -15.52 13.24 -5.42
C LEU A 696 -16.43 12.70 -6.53
N MET A 697 -15.92 11.77 -7.35
CA MET A 697 -16.69 11.13 -8.41
C MET A 697 -17.98 10.50 -7.88
N GLN A 698 -17.90 9.76 -6.77
CA GLN A 698 -19.07 9.10 -6.16
C GLN A 698 -20.07 10.10 -5.58
N TRP A 699 -19.63 11.14 -4.88
CA TRP A 699 -20.54 12.14 -4.29
C TRP A 699 -21.23 12.99 -5.35
N HIS A 700 -20.51 13.47 -6.37
CA HIS A 700 -21.10 14.25 -7.45
C HIS A 700 -22.04 13.39 -8.32
N ALA A 701 -21.68 12.12 -8.57
CA ALA A 701 -22.57 11.19 -9.25
C ALA A 701 -23.84 10.90 -8.44
N ALA A 702 -23.72 10.68 -7.12
CA ALA A 702 -24.87 10.46 -6.25
C ALA A 702 -25.77 11.71 -6.13
N ALA A 703 -25.20 12.91 -6.24
CA ALA A 703 -25.92 14.16 -6.29
C ALA A 703 -26.57 14.46 -7.66
N GLY A 704 -26.28 13.65 -8.69
CA GLY A 704 -26.80 13.84 -10.05
C GLY A 704 -26.15 14.98 -10.83
N ASP A 705 -24.97 15.45 -10.42
CA ASP A 705 -24.27 16.58 -11.02
C ASP A 705 -23.25 16.11 -12.08
N LEU A 706 -23.75 15.82 -13.28
CA LEU A 706 -22.95 15.26 -14.37
C LEU A 706 -21.75 16.14 -14.77
N ASP A 707 -21.98 17.45 -14.88
CA ASP A 707 -20.98 18.36 -15.43
C ASP A 707 -19.74 18.40 -14.54
N THR A 708 -19.92 18.35 -13.22
CA THR A 708 -18.79 18.29 -12.29
C THR A 708 -18.13 16.91 -12.27
N VAL A 709 -18.89 15.82 -12.43
CA VAL A 709 -18.31 14.47 -12.59
C VAL A 709 -17.39 14.40 -13.82
N LEU A 710 -17.84 14.92 -14.97
CA LEU A 710 -17.05 14.93 -16.19
C LEU A 710 -15.83 15.87 -16.10
N GLN A 711 -15.95 17.01 -15.43
CA GLN A 711 -14.79 17.89 -15.17
C GLN A 711 -13.74 17.22 -14.30
N VAL A 712 -14.16 16.57 -13.21
CA VAL A 712 -13.25 15.83 -12.31
C VAL A 712 -12.60 14.67 -13.07
N TRP A 713 -13.36 13.97 -13.91
CA TRP A 713 -12.88 12.92 -14.79
C TRP A 713 -11.80 13.39 -15.76
N GLU A 714 -12.08 14.43 -16.53
CA GLU A 714 -11.20 14.97 -17.56
C GLU A 714 -9.91 15.52 -16.95
N GLN A 715 -10.02 16.25 -15.84
CA GLN A 715 -8.86 16.76 -15.11
C GLN A 715 -7.94 15.60 -14.70
N TYR A 716 -8.50 14.52 -14.15
CA TYR A 716 -7.71 13.38 -13.70
C TYR A 716 -7.10 12.56 -14.86
N THR A 717 -7.81 12.50 -16.00
CA THR A 717 -7.32 11.86 -17.24
C THR A 717 -6.12 12.62 -17.83
N LEU A 718 -6.09 13.95 -17.69
CA LEU A 718 -4.96 14.79 -18.13
C LEU A 718 -3.74 14.66 -17.20
N GLU A 719 -3.96 14.40 -15.91
CA GLU A 719 -2.91 14.28 -14.90
C GLU A 719 -2.33 12.85 -14.80
N SER A 720 -3.03 11.82 -15.28
CA SER A 720 -2.64 10.40 -15.11
C SER A 720 -2.89 9.51 -16.34
N ASN A 721 -1.95 8.63 -16.67
CA ASN A 721 -2.01 7.75 -17.85
C ASN A 721 -2.86 6.46 -17.68
N HIS A 722 -3.55 6.24 -16.55
CA HIS A 722 -4.36 5.03 -16.35
C HIS A 722 -5.52 5.27 -15.36
N LEU A 723 -6.75 5.19 -15.88
CA LEU A 723 -7.99 5.27 -15.11
C LEU A 723 -8.39 3.89 -14.54
N CYS A 724 -9.18 3.87 -13.46
CA CYS A 724 -9.65 2.61 -12.88
C CYS A 724 -11.03 2.20 -13.44
N THR A 725 -11.34 0.91 -13.46
CA THR A 725 -12.62 0.38 -13.99
C THR A 725 -13.85 1.01 -13.32
N GLU A 726 -13.77 1.30 -12.02
CA GLU A 726 -14.90 1.87 -11.28
C GLU A 726 -15.23 3.30 -11.70
N SER A 727 -14.20 4.05 -12.03
CA SER A 727 -14.39 5.39 -12.53
C SER A 727 -15.16 5.30 -13.89
N TYR A 728 -14.81 4.34 -14.75
CA TYR A 728 -15.49 4.13 -16.04
C TYR A 728 -16.97 3.79 -15.84
N ASN A 729 -17.25 2.92 -14.87
CA ASN A 729 -18.61 2.53 -14.49
C ASN A 729 -19.49 3.72 -14.09
N ILE A 730 -18.95 4.67 -13.31
CA ILE A 730 -19.69 5.88 -12.89
C ILE A 730 -20.12 6.70 -14.12
N VAL A 731 -19.18 6.97 -15.03
CA VAL A 731 -19.45 7.78 -16.23
C VAL A 731 -20.40 7.06 -17.19
N MET A 732 -20.22 5.75 -17.41
CA MET A 732 -21.13 4.94 -18.23
C MET A 732 -22.56 4.95 -17.67
N ALA A 733 -22.71 4.74 -16.35
CA ALA A 733 -24.01 4.72 -15.70
C ALA A 733 -24.74 6.06 -15.84
N LEU A 734 -24.04 7.18 -15.68
CA LEU A 734 -24.61 8.51 -15.84
C LEU A 734 -25.05 8.78 -17.29
N TYR A 735 -24.22 8.42 -18.28
CA TYR A 735 -24.62 8.54 -19.68
C TYR A 735 -25.84 7.67 -20.02
N ALA A 736 -25.91 6.45 -19.47
CA ALA A 736 -27.05 5.57 -19.65
C ALA A 736 -28.34 6.11 -18.99
N GLN A 737 -28.24 6.70 -17.80
CA GLN A 737 -29.40 7.33 -17.12
C GLN A 737 -29.96 8.53 -17.91
N MET A 738 -29.12 9.24 -18.65
CA MET A 738 -29.52 10.37 -19.49
C MET A 738 -30.02 9.97 -20.88
N GLY A 739 -30.00 8.68 -21.23
CA GLY A 739 -30.32 8.20 -22.58
C GLY A 739 -29.28 8.60 -23.63
N LYS A 740 -28.03 8.90 -23.22
CA LYS A 740 -26.91 9.22 -24.13
C LYS A 740 -26.16 7.94 -24.49
N ASP A 741 -26.87 7.03 -25.11
CA ASP A 741 -26.49 5.63 -25.32
C ASP A 741 -25.18 5.49 -26.09
N SER A 742 -24.99 6.28 -27.14
CA SER A 742 -23.76 6.27 -27.95
C SER A 742 -22.51 6.67 -27.16
N GLN A 743 -22.67 7.50 -26.13
CA GLN A 743 -21.55 7.96 -25.30
C GLN A 743 -21.21 6.90 -24.25
N ALA A 744 -22.22 6.26 -23.63
CA ALA A 744 -22.00 5.15 -22.71
C ALA A 744 -21.22 4.00 -23.36
N VAL A 745 -21.55 3.64 -24.61
CA VAL A 745 -20.84 2.58 -25.34
C VAL A 745 -19.46 2.99 -25.80
N ARG A 746 -19.24 4.27 -26.16
CA ARG A 746 -17.88 4.78 -26.43
C ARG A 746 -16.99 4.72 -25.20
N VAL A 747 -17.53 5.01 -24.01
CA VAL A 747 -16.78 4.91 -22.75
C VAL A 747 -16.47 3.44 -22.44
N PHE A 748 -17.41 2.52 -22.68
CA PHE A 748 -17.17 1.07 -22.56
C PHE A 748 -16.09 0.58 -23.54
N GLN A 749 -16.09 1.08 -24.77
CA GLN A 749 -15.07 0.77 -25.78
C GLN A 749 -13.70 1.32 -25.40
N GLY A 750 -13.63 2.59 -24.96
CA GLY A 750 -12.39 3.21 -24.50
C GLY A 750 -11.78 2.46 -23.31
N MET A 751 -12.62 1.97 -22.40
CA MET A 751 -12.18 1.10 -21.31
C MET A 751 -11.47 -0.17 -21.83
N ILE A 752 -12.01 -0.82 -22.87
CA ILE A 752 -11.41 -2.02 -23.47
C ILE A 752 -10.13 -1.68 -24.25
N ASP A 753 -10.17 -0.61 -25.05
CA ASP A 753 -9.04 -0.16 -25.88
C ASP A 753 -7.80 0.22 -25.04
N GLU A 754 -8.04 0.81 -23.88
CA GLU A 754 -7.00 1.15 -22.89
C GLU A 754 -6.54 -0.07 -22.06
N GLY A 755 -7.09 -1.26 -22.32
CA GLY A 755 -6.70 -2.52 -21.68
C GLY A 755 -7.36 -2.77 -20.31
N SER A 756 -8.41 -2.04 -19.95
CA SER A 756 -9.19 -2.27 -18.73
C SER A 756 -10.31 -3.29 -18.98
N LEU A 757 -10.30 -4.40 -18.22
CA LEU A 757 -11.28 -5.47 -18.38
C LEU A 757 -12.64 -5.09 -17.75
N PRO A 758 -13.78 -5.36 -18.43
CA PRO A 758 -15.11 -5.18 -17.85
C PRO A 758 -15.33 -6.04 -16.60
N ASN A 759 -15.97 -5.47 -15.57
CA ASN A 759 -16.41 -6.20 -14.38
C ASN A 759 -17.93 -6.43 -14.38
N CYS A 760 -18.45 -7.12 -13.35
CA CYS A 760 -19.89 -7.41 -13.25
C CYS A 760 -20.75 -6.12 -13.30
N ARG A 761 -20.30 -5.04 -12.66
CA ARG A 761 -20.97 -3.73 -12.65
C ARG A 761 -20.99 -3.11 -14.05
N SER A 762 -19.87 -3.14 -14.78
CA SER A 762 -19.80 -2.68 -16.18
C SER A 762 -20.84 -3.40 -17.05
N CYS A 763 -20.92 -4.72 -16.95
CA CYS A 763 -21.87 -5.51 -17.73
C CYS A 763 -23.34 -5.27 -17.31
N THR A 764 -23.60 -5.07 -16.02
CA THR A 764 -24.95 -4.74 -15.54
C THR A 764 -25.45 -3.42 -16.13
N ILE A 765 -24.59 -2.38 -16.17
CA ILE A 765 -24.94 -1.08 -16.77
C ILE A 765 -25.32 -1.25 -18.25
N ILE A 766 -24.57 -2.05 -19.00
CA ILE A 766 -24.86 -2.34 -20.42
C ILE A 766 -26.15 -3.14 -20.58
N ILE A 767 -26.37 -4.18 -19.77
CA ILE A 767 -27.60 -4.99 -19.82
C ILE A 767 -28.83 -4.12 -19.50
N GLU A 768 -28.77 -3.31 -18.44
CA GLU A 768 -29.84 -2.36 -18.10
C GLU A 768 -30.12 -1.38 -19.22
N HIS A 769 -29.07 -0.85 -19.84
CA HIS A 769 -29.19 0.05 -20.97
C HIS A 769 -29.87 -0.63 -22.19
N LEU A 770 -29.47 -1.87 -22.53
CA LEU A 770 -30.08 -2.64 -23.62
C LEU A 770 -31.55 -2.97 -23.36
N VAL A 771 -31.90 -3.34 -22.14
CA VAL A 771 -33.28 -3.60 -21.72
C VAL A 771 -34.13 -2.33 -21.80
N LYS A 772 -33.63 -1.19 -21.29
CA LYS A 772 -34.31 0.12 -21.42
C LYS A 772 -34.51 0.53 -22.87
N SER A 773 -33.57 0.15 -23.75
CA SER A 773 -33.64 0.37 -25.20
C SER A 773 -34.51 -0.64 -25.95
N ARG A 774 -35.20 -1.55 -25.24
CA ARG A 774 -36.04 -2.65 -25.77
C ARG A 774 -35.30 -3.70 -26.62
N LYS A 775 -33.99 -3.85 -26.42
CA LYS A 775 -33.12 -4.82 -27.11
C LYS A 775 -32.87 -6.05 -26.23
N LEU A 776 -33.95 -6.79 -25.94
CA LEU A 776 -33.93 -7.88 -24.96
C LEU A 776 -33.12 -9.11 -25.40
N SER A 777 -33.10 -9.40 -26.71
CA SER A 777 -32.29 -10.49 -27.29
C SER A 777 -30.80 -10.26 -27.06
N GLU A 778 -30.33 -9.06 -27.35
CA GLU A 778 -28.94 -8.65 -27.23
C GLU A 778 -28.53 -8.56 -25.75
N ALA A 779 -29.44 -8.11 -24.88
CA ALA A 779 -29.22 -8.14 -23.44
C ALA A 779 -29.04 -9.57 -22.90
N LEU A 780 -29.83 -10.53 -23.40
CA LEU A 780 -29.73 -11.95 -23.04
C LEU A 780 -28.47 -12.60 -23.62
N GLU A 781 -28.03 -12.21 -24.81
CA GLU A 781 -26.73 -12.64 -25.35
C GLU A 781 -25.62 -12.18 -24.42
N VAL A 782 -25.50 -10.87 -24.13
CA VAL A 782 -24.48 -10.34 -23.20
C VAL A 782 -24.50 -11.08 -21.86
N PHE A 783 -25.69 -11.38 -21.33
CA PHE A 783 -25.87 -12.14 -20.10
C PHE A 783 -25.38 -13.60 -20.18
N ASN A 784 -25.64 -14.27 -21.29
CA ASN A 784 -25.21 -15.64 -21.54
C ASN A 784 -23.69 -15.78 -21.68
N LEU A 785 -23.03 -14.68 -22.00
CA LEU A 785 -21.59 -14.62 -22.23
C LEU A 785 -20.79 -14.35 -20.95
N LEU A 786 -21.43 -13.84 -19.89
CA LEU A 786 -20.76 -13.53 -18.62
C LEU A 786 -20.00 -14.74 -18.04
N PRO A 787 -20.56 -15.97 -17.98
CA PRO A 787 -19.83 -17.13 -17.46
C PRO A 787 -18.60 -17.49 -18.28
N LEU A 788 -18.64 -17.28 -19.61
CA LEU A 788 -17.51 -17.53 -20.52
C LEU A 788 -16.38 -16.51 -20.29
N MET A 789 -16.75 -15.27 -19.96
CA MET A 789 -15.80 -14.23 -19.53
C MET A 789 -15.33 -14.40 -18.07
N ARG A 790 -15.80 -15.45 -17.37
CA ARG A 790 -15.60 -15.67 -15.92
C ARG A 790 -16.14 -14.53 -15.03
N VAL A 791 -17.07 -13.75 -15.55
CA VAL A 791 -17.85 -12.77 -14.80
C VAL A 791 -19.07 -13.48 -14.22
N LYS A 792 -19.25 -13.42 -12.89
CA LYS A 792 -20.42 -14.02 -12.25
C LYS A 792 -21.67 -13.22 -12.61
N ARG A 793 -22.75 -13.94 -12.91
CA ARG A 793 -24.08 -13.33 -13.06
C ARG A 793 -24.58 -12.84 -11.69
N THR A 794 -25.30 -11.73 -11.66
CA THR A 794 -25.79 -11.09 -10.43
C THR A 794 -27.31 -11.06 -10.38
N LEU A 795 -27.89 -10.93 -9.18
CA LEU A 795 -29.34 -10.82 -9.00
C LEU A 795 -29.92 -9.63 -9.77
N LYS A 796 -29.22 -8.49 -9.81
CA LYS A 796 -29.68 -7.30 -10.54
C LYS A 796 -29.82 -7.59 -12.03
N GLN A 797 -28.86 -8.29 -12.65
CA GLN A 797 -28.92 -8.68 -14.06
C GLN A 797 -30.11 -9.62 -14.34
N TYR A 798 -30.31 -10.64 -13.50
CA TYR A 798 -31.49 -11.53 -13.61
C TYR A 798 -32.79 -10.72 -13.45
N SER A 799 -32.88 -9.85 -12.45
CA SER A 799 -34.09 -9.06 -12.18
C SER A 799 -34.45 -8.15 -13.35
N VAL A 800 -33.46 -7.44 -13.90
CA VAL A 800 -33.63 -6.51 -15.04
C VAL A 800 -34.08 -7.26 -16.30
N LEU A 801 -33.50 -8.44 -16.58
CA LEU A 801 -33.92 -9.26 -17.72
C LEU A 801 -35.31 -9.85 -17.52
N LEU A 802 -35.61 -10.37 -16.33
CA LEU A 802 -36.91 -10.94 -16.00
C LEU A 802 -38.01 -9.87 -16.13
N GLU A 803 -37.81 -8.67 -15.57
CA GLU A 803 -38.73 -7.54 -15.74
C GLU A 803 -38.94 -7.18 -17.22
N GLY A 804 -37.86 -7.13 -18.01
CA GLY A 804 -37.91 -6.84 -19.44
C GLY A 804 -38.67 -7.89 -20.26
N PHE A 805 -38.40 -9.18 -20.01
CA PHE A 805 -39.05 -10.30 -20.72
C PHE A 805 -40.52 -10.48 -20.32
N VAL A 806 -40.85 -10.29 -19.04
CA VAL A 806 -42.24 -10.29 -18.55
C VAL A 806 -43.03 -9.14 -19.17
N GLY A 807 -42.47 -7.92 -19.17
CA GLY A 807 -43.09 -6.77 -19.83
C GLY A 807 -43.33 -6.96 -21.34
N SER A 808 -42.54 -7.83 -21.97
CA SER A 808 -42.66 -8.18 -23.40
C SER A 808 -43.37 -9.50 -23.68
N LYS A 809 -43.93 -10.16 -22.66
CA LYS A 809 -44.66 -11.45 -22.73
C LYS A 809 -43.86 -12.62 -23.35
N ARG A 810 -42.54 -12.64 -23.14
CA ARG A 810 -41.62 -13.71 -23.59
C ARG A 810 -41.36 -14.69 -22.45
N PHE A 811 -42.28 -15.65 -22.25
CA PHE A 811 -42.34 -16.46 -21.03
C PHE A 811 -41.44 -17.70 -21.03
N ASP A 812 -41.04 -18.20 -22.20
CA ASP A 812 -40.12 -19.34 -22.30
C ASP A 812 -38.72 -18.96 -21.80
N GLU A 813 -38.26 -17.76 -22.15
CA GLU A 813 -36.98 -17.21 -21.68
C GLU A 813 -37.00 -16.90 -20.18
N VAL A 814 -38.16 -16.51 -19.63
CA VAL A 814 -38.34 -16.33 -18.17
C VAL A 814 -38.13 -17.64 -17.44
N LYS A 815 -38.67 -18.76 -17.95
CA LYS A 815 -38.48 -20.08 -17.35
C LYS A 815 -37.00 -20.49 -17.31
N ILE A 816 -36.30 -20.32 -18.44
CA ILE A 816 -34.88 -20.61 -18.56
C ILE A 816 -34.06 -19.76 -17.58
N LEU A 817 -34.31 -18.45 -17.51
CA LEU A 817 -33.59 -17.55 -16.60
C LEU A 817 -33.81 -17.92 -15.12
N VAL A 818 -35.01 -18.36 -14.75
CA VAL A 818 -35.30 -18.79 -13.38
C VAL A 818 -34.58 -20.08 -13.01
N ASP A 819 -34.51 -21.04 -13.93
CA ASP A 819 -33.76 -22.29 -13.73
C ASP A 819 -32.24 -22.00 -13.63
N GLU A 820 -31.71 -21.13 -14.49
CA GLU A 820 -30.30 -20.71 -14.43
C GLU A 820 -29.97 -19.93 -13.13
N MET A 821 -30.88 -19.08 -12.67
CA MET A 821 -30.73 -18.34 -11.41
C MET A 821 -30.61 -19.29 -10.20
N GLN A 822 -31.34 -20.40 -10.20
CA GLN A 822 -31.21 -21.44 -9.17
C GLN A 822 -29.88 -22.18 -9.25
N VAL A 823 -29.45 -22.54 -10.46
CA VAL A 823 -28.14 -23.21 -10.68
C VAL A 823 -26.99 -22.32 -10.21
N ASP A 824 -27.09 -21.00 -10.45
CA ASP A 824 -26.14 -20.01 -9.95
C ASP A 824 -26.22 -19.79 -8.43
N GLY A 825 -27.27 -20.29 -7.77
CA GLY A 825 -27.50 -20.15 -6.33
C GLY A 825 -27.92 -18.73 -5.94
N ILE A 826 -28.61 -18.01 -6.82
CA ILE A 826 -29.04 -16.63 -6.61
C ILE A 826 -30.50 -16.64 -6.14
N LEU A 827 -30.78 -15.98 -5.01
CA LEU A 827 -32.14 -15.89 -4.47
C LEU A 827 -32.95 -14.84 -5.23
N PRO A 828 -34.16 -15.15 -5.73
CA PRO A 828 -35.04 -14.14 -6.31
C PRO A 828 -35.35 -13.03 -5.30
N SER A 829 -35.32 -11.78 -5.75
CA SER A 829 -35.75 -10.64 -4.94
C SER A 829 -37.27 -10.72 -4.67
N ARG A 830 -37.77 -9.96 -3.69
CA ARG A 830 -39.23 -9.86 -3.44
C ARG A 830 -39.97 -9.37 -4.69
N GLY A 831 -39.37 -8.46 -5.45
CA GLY A 831 -39.90 -7.97 -6.72
C GLY A 831 -40.00 -9.08 -7.76
N VAL A 832 -38.94 -9.85 -7.97
CA VAL A 832 -38.94 -11.02 -8.87
C VAL A 832 -39.93 -12.08 -8.39
N SER A 833 -40.02 -12.31 -7.09
CA SER A 833 -40.96 -13.28 -6.50
C SER A 833 -42.41 -12.87 -6.71
N LEU A 834 -42.73 -11.59 -6.56
CA LEU A 834 -44.04 -11.02 -6.85
C LEU A 834 -44.36 -11.09 -8.34
N LEU A 835 -43.41 -10.78 -9.22
CA LEU A 835 -43.57 -10.90 -10.67
C LEU A 835 -43.87 -12.35 -11.08
N LEU A 836 -43.11 -13.31 -10.56
CA LEU A 836 -43.34 -14.74 -10.80
C LEU A 836 -44.68 -15.22 -10.20
N GLN A 837 -45.11 -14.65 -9.07
CA GLN A 837 -46.41 -14.93 -8.47
C GLN A 837 -47.57 -14.33 -9.28
N GLN A 838 -47.42 -13.14 -9.86
CA GLN A 838 -48.41 -12.55 -10.76
C GLN A 838 -48.54 -13.37 -12.04
N MET A 839 -47.43 -13.82 -12.62
CA MET A 839 -47.45 -14.73 -13.78
C MET A 839 -48.12 -16.09 -13.47
N LYS A 840 -48.01 -16.56 -12.22
CA LYS A 840 -48.71 -17.75 -11.73
C LYS A 840 -50.23 -17.54 -11.67
N GLU A 841 -50.67 -16.36 -11.24
CA GLU A 841 -52.10 -15.99 -11.19
C GLU A 841 -52.72 -15.83 -12.59
N GLU A 842 -51.91 -15.49 -13.60
CA GLU A 842 -52.32 -15.43 -15.02
C GLU A 842 -52.38 -16.81 -15.73
N GLY A 843 -51.94 -17.89 -15.08
CA GLY A 843 -52.12 -19.27 -15.58
C GLY A 843 -51.15 -19.72 -16.68
N ILE A 844 -49.96 -19.11 -16.77
CA ILE A 844 -49.02 -19.28 -17.89
C ILE A 844 -48.15 -20.56 -17.78
N PHE A 845 -48.00 -21.15 -16.58
CA PHE A 845 -47.15 -22.34 -16.37
C PHE A 845 -47.97 -23.64 -16.18
N GLU A 846 -47.68 -24.67 -16.98
CA GLU A 846 -48.38 -25.98 -16.92
C GLU A 846 -47.95 -26.85 -15.70
N ASP A 847 -46.67 -26.85 -15.32
CA ASP A 847 -46.12 -27.63 -14.20
C ASP A 847 -46.08 -26.82 -12.89
N LYS A 848 -47.24 -26.75 -12.23
CA LYS A 848 -47.55 -25.86 -11.10
C LYS A 848 -46.74 -26.07 -9.81
N GLU A 849 -46.08 -27.23 -9.60
CA GLU A 849 -45.42 -27.58 -8.33
C GLU A 849 -43.88 -27.70 -8.43
N GLN A 850 -43.33 -28.00 -9.60
CA GLN A 850 -41.90 -28.31 -9.72
C GLN A 850 -41.03 -27.05 -9.75
N LEU A 851 -41.50 -26.00 -10.46
CA LEU A 851 -40.82 -24.70 -10.48
C LEU A 851 -40.86 -24.03 -9.10
N LEU A 852 -41.99 -24.10 -8.39
CA LEU A 852 -42.15 -23.50 -7.05
C LEU A 852 -41.37 -24.25 -5.97
N ARG A 853 -41.26 -25.60 -6.03
CA ARG A 853 -40.38 -26.36 -5.11
C ARG A 853 -38.88 -26.12 -5.36
N GLY A 854 -38.49 -25.76 -6.59
CA GLY A 854 -37.11 -25.36 -6.93
C GLY A 854 -36.76 -23.92 -6.53
N ILE A 855 -37.69 -22.98 -6.68
CA ILE A 855 -37.52 -21.56 -6.31
C ILE A 855 -37.70 -21.33 -4.81
N PHE A 856 -38.63 -22.05 -4.19
CA PHE A 856 -38.90 -22.06 -2.76
C PHE A 856 -38.74 -23.49 -2.25
N PRO A 857 -37.51 -23.95 -1.97
CA PRO A 857 -37.34 -25.22 -1.28
C PRO A 857 -37.95 -25.08 0.11
N ASP A 858 -39.15 -25.65 0.28
CA ASP A 858 -39.78 -25.79 1.60
C ASP A 858 -39.17 -26.95 2.40
N GLU A 859 -37.95 -27.38 2.04
CA GLU A 859 -37.13 -28.29 2.84
C GLU A 859 -36.37 -27.47 3.89
N ARG A 860 -37.14 -26.81 4.76
CA ARG A 860 -36.61 -26.33 6.05
C ARG A 860 -36.08 -27.55 6.78
N ILE A 861 -34.90 -27.43 7.37
CA ILE A 861 -34.43 -28.39 8.37
C ILE A 861 -35.51 -28.45 9.46
N SER A 862 -36.28 -29.52 9.52
CA SER A 862 -37.29 -29.68 10.55
C SER A 862 -36.57 -29.76 11.89
N THR A 863 -36.89 -28.81 12.79
CA THR A 863 -36.23 -28.45 14.06
C THR A 863 -34.82 -27.85 13.89
N VAL A 864 -34.65 -26.51 14.00
CA VAL A 864 -35.34 -25.55 14.89
C VAL A 864 -36.09 -24.43 14.13
N SER A 865 -37.37 -24.20 14.50
CA SER A 865 -38.45 -23.24 14.09
C SER A 865 -38.09 -21.78 13.75
N TYR A 866 -38.87 -20.87 13.12
CA TYR A 866 -39.95 -20.72 12.11
C TYR A 866 -40.29 -19.20 11.96
N SER A 867 -39.75 -18.51 10.93
CA SER A 867 -40.16 -17.29 10.16
C SER A 867 -40.78 -16.02 10.84
N VAL A 868 -40.58 -14.77 10.39
CA VAL A 868 -40.79 -14.19 9.02
C VAL A 868 -39.98 -12.88 8.77
N ASP A 869 -39.40 -12.83 7.55
CA ASP A 869 -39.08 -11.72 6.60
C ASP A 869 -37.71 -11.01 6.44
N GLY A 870 -37.16 -11.20 5.21
CA GLY A 870 -36.33 -10.35 4.32
C GLY A 870 -34.92 -9.90 4.76
N GLY A 871 -33.79 -10.10 4.07
CA GLY A 871 -33.42 -10.48 2.68
C GLY A 871 -32.47 -9.43 2.04
N ASP A 872 -31.14 -9.64 2.02
CA ASP A 872 -30.12 -9.24 0.99
C ASP A 872 -28.77 -9.85 1.40
N GLY A 873 -28.18 -10.64 0.51
CA GLY A 873 -26.77 -10.97 0.56
C GLY A 873 -26.07 -10.33 -0.63
N ASP A 874 -24.94 -9.69 -0.37
CA ASP A 874 -23.79 -9.56 -1.29
C ASP A 874 -22.54 -9.33 -0.43
N ASP A 875 -21.43 -9.97 -0.79
CA ASP A 875 -20.01 -9.49 -0.68
C ASP A 875 -19.18 -10.46 -1.53
N ASP A 876 -18.62 -9.92 -2.61
CA ASP A 876 -17.21 -9.62 -2.86
C ASP A 876 -16.10 -10.64 -2.60
N GLU A 877 -15.31 -10.82 -3.67
CA GLU A 877 -13.85 -10.80 -3.63
C GLU A 877 -13.36 -9.57 -4.42
N ASN A 878 -13.15 -8.44 -3.74
CA ASN A 878 -12.18 -7.38 -4.07
C ASN A 878 -11.89 -6.58 -2.79
N GLU A 879 -10.70 -6.75 -2.22
CA GLU A 879 -10.24 -5.92 -1.10
C GLU A 879 -9.92 -4.51 -1.64
N ASN A 880 -10.92 -3.62 -1.64
CA ASN A 880 -10.89 -2.15 -1.48
C ASN A 880 -12.15 -1.47 -2.07
N GLU A 881 -13.34 -2.04 -1.89
CA GLU A 881 -14.58 -1.33 -2.18
C GLU A 881 -15.10 -0.64 -0.91
N VAL A 882 -15.22 0.69 -1.02
CA VAL A 882 -15.93 1.56 -0.10
C VAL A 882 -17.35 1.02 0.04
N GLU A 883 -17.81 0.84 1.29
CA GLU A 883 -19.14 0.35 1.66
C GLU A 883 -20.23 1.01 0.78
N ASP A 884 -20.63 0.30 -0.27
CA ASP A 884 -21.51 0.77 -1.33
C ASP A 884 -22.97 0.57 -0.86
N GLU A 885 -23.44 1.47 0.01
CA GLU A 885 -24.88 1.68 0.16
C GLU A 885 -25.42 2.44 -1.07
N ASN A 886 -25.40 1.81 -2.25
CA ASN A 886 -26.06 2.36 -3.44
C ASN A 886 -27.58 2.14 -3.36
N ILE A 887 -28.26 2.98 -2.58
CA ILE A 887 -29.68 3.30 -2.77
C ILE A 887 -29.71 4.41 -3.82
N ASN A 888 -29.50 4.05 -5.09
CA ASN A 888 -29.73 4.91 -6.23
C ASN A 888 -30.43 4.08 -7.31
N ASP A 889 -31.70 3.79 -7.07
CA ASP A 889 -32.64 3.54 -8.16
C ASP A 889 -33.96 4.17 -7.74
N ALA A 890 -34.05 5.49 -7.94
CA ALA A 890 -35.31 6.20 -7.96
C ALA A 890 -36.05 5.79 -9.25
N SER A 891 -36.58 4.57 -9.25
CA SER A 891 -37.72 4.22 -10.08
C SER A 891 -38.94 4.13 -9.17
N GLN A 892 -40.00 4.76 -9.65
CA GLN A 892 -41.16 5.21 -8.93
C GLN A 892 -42.10 4.04 -8.58
N CYS A 893 -41.76 3.24 -7.56
CA CYS A 893 -42.64 2.24 -6.96
C CYS A 893 -42.48 2.20 -5.43
N ASP A 894 -42.57 3.35 -4.77
CA ASP A 894 -42.91 3.39 -3.35
C ASP A 894 -44.40 3.12 -3.20
N LEU A 895 -44.75 1.94 -2.67
CA LEU A 895 -45.90 1.67 -1.79
C LEU A 895 -45.96 0.16 -1.54
N VAL A 896 -45.43 -0.29 -0.39
CA VAL A 896 -45.98 -1.31 0.54
C VAL A 896 -44.85 -1.78 1.47
N ASP A 897 -45.03 -1.47 2.76
CA ASP A 897 -44.09 -1.63 3.88
C ASP A 897 -43.26 -2.93 3.90
N GLY A 898 -41.96 -2.79 4.17
CA GLY A 898 -41.02 -3.87 4.46
C GLY A 898 -40.30 -3.64 5.79
N VAL A 899 -40.05 -4.70 6.55
CA VAL A 899 -39.32 -4.65 7.83
C VAL A 899 -37.85 -4.35 7.56
N HIS A 900 -37.48 -3.08 7.58
CA HIS A 900 -36.08 -2.67 7.52
C HIS A 900 -35.32 -3.17 8.77
N LEU A 901 -34.13 -3.76 8.57
CA LEU A 901 -33.14 -3.94 9.64
C LEU A 901 -33.03 -2.63 10.42
N LYS A 902 -33.03 -2.70 11.75
CA LYS A 902 -32.98 -1.49 12.58
C LYS A 902 -31.81 -0.61 12.11
N PRO A 903 -32.04 0.64 11.66
CA PRO A 903 -31.02 1.46 10.97
C PRO A 903 -29.73 1.73 11.75
N TRP A 904 -29.73 1.44 13.06
CA TRP A 904 -28.61 1.60 13.97
C TRP A 904 -27.76 0.34 14.17
N LEU A 905 -28.16 -0.81 13.61
CA LEU A 905 -27.47 -2.08 13.77
C LEU A 905 -26.40 -2.24 12.69
N ASP A 906 -25.13 -2.17 13.07
CA ASP A 906 -23.97 -2.53 12.27
C ASP A 906 -23.57 -4.01 12.51
N PRO A 907 -23.77 -4.92 11.54
CA PRO A 907 -23.40 -6.33 11.66
C PRO A 907 -21.89 -6.56 11.79
N ARG A 908 -21.07 -5.69 11.20
CA ARG A 908 -19.60 -5.81 11.25
C ARG A 908 -19.09 -5.46 12.64
N ALA A 909 -19.59 -4.38 13.23
CA ALA A 909 -19.27 -4.01 14.60
C ALA A 909 -19.77 -5.07 15.61
N LEU A 910 -20.97 -5.63 15.41
CA LEU A 910 -21.51 -6.68 16.26
C LEU A 910 -20.70 -7.99 16.16
N ALA A 911 -20.36 -8.43 14.95
CA ALA A 911 -19.51 -9.62 14.76
C ALA A 911 -18.11 -9.43 15.37
N SER A 912 -17.55 -8.22 15.27
CA SER A 912 -16.28 -7.88 15.96
C SER A 912 -16.41 -7.89 17.48
N ALA A 913 -17.58 -7.57 18.03
CA ALA A 913 -17.84 -7.62 19.46
C ALA A 913 -17.96 -9.07 19.98
N LEU A 914 -18.44 -9.99 19.14
CA LEU A 914 -18.63 -11.43 19.43
C LEU A 914 -17.39 -12.30 19.16
N ARG A 915 -16.20 -11.70 19.13
CA ARG A 915 -14.95 -12.44 18.85
C ARG A 915 -14.64 -13.49 19.93
N ASN A 916 -15.08 -13.27 21.17
CA ASN A 916 -14.77 -14.12 22.32
C ASN A 916 -16.06 -14.74 22.89
N TRP A 917 -16.69 -15.61 22.09
CA TRP A 917 -17.96 -16.26 22.43
C TRP A 917 -18.01 -16.79 23.87
N SER A 918 -18.77 -16.13 24.74
CA SER A 918 -18.90 -16.44 26.17
C SER A 918 -20.36 -16.44 26.63
N PRO A 919 -20.69 -17.12 27.75
CA PRO A 919 -22.05 -17.13 28.29
C PRO A 919 -22.61 -15.72 28.56
N ASP A 920 -21.76 -14.78 29.00
CA ASP A 920 -22.16 -13.39 29.25
C ASP A 920 -22.45 -12.62 27.95
N GLU A 921 -21.76 -12.94 26.85
CA GLU A 921 -22.00 -12.35 25.53
C GLU A 921 -23.32 -12.86 24.94
N VAL A 922 -23.59 -14.15 25.13
CA VAL A 922 -24.85 -14.80 24.74
C VAL A 922 -26.03 -14.21 25.52
N ALA A 923 -25.93 -14.09 26.84
CA ALA A 923 -26.99 -13.49 27.67
C ALA A 923 -27.29 -12.03 27.26
N ALA A 924 -26.26 -11.26 26.88
CA ALA A 924 -26.43 -9.90 26.38
C ALA A 924 -27.12 -9.86 25.01
N LEU A 925 -26.87 -10.83 24.12
CA LEU A 925 -27.57 -10.98 22.84
C LEU A 925 -29.03 -11.39 23.02
N GLU A 926 -29.31 -12.37 23.89
CA GLU A 926 -30.66 -12.83 24.20
C GLU A 926 -31.50 -11.70 24.81
N GLY A 927 -30.90 -10.91 25.71
CA GLY A 927 -31.52 -9.71 26.28
C GLY A 927 -31.77 -8.58 25.27
N ALA A 928 -31.15 -8.62 24.07
CA ALA A 928 -31.40 -7.65 23.00
C ALA A 928 -32.65 -7.97 22.17
N ASN A 929 -33.13 -9.22 22.22
CA ASN A 929 -34.33 -9.72 21.55
C ASN A 929 -34.38 -9.36 20.05
N PHE A 930 -33.31 -9.70 19.32
CA PHE A 930 -33.26 -9.53 17.87
C PHE A 930 -34.16 -10.52 17.15
N VAL A 931 -34.81 -10.07 16.07
CA VAL A 931 -35.40 -10.97 15.08
C VAL A 931 -34.28 -11.45 14.16
N TRP A 932 -33.90 -12.72 14.28
CA TRP A 932 -32.87 -13.32 13.45
C TRP A 932 -33.44 -13.68 12.08
N THR A 933 -32.95 -13.00 11.05
CA THR A 933 -33.26 -13.31 9.65
C THR A 933 -32.05 -13.95 8.98
N THR A 934 -32.26 -14.76 7.94
CA THR A 934 -31.18 -15.33 7.10
C THR A 934 -30.17 -14.25 6.70
N ARG A 935 -30.67 -13.06 6.32
CA ARG A 935 -29.85 -11.90 5.95
C ARG A 935 -28.89 -11.48 7.06
N LEU A 936 -29.41 -11.26 8.27
CA LEU A 936 -28.61 -10.81 9.39
C LEU A 936 -27.56 -11.88 9.76
N VAL A 937 -27.97 -13.15 9.79
CA VAL A 937 -27.09 -14.28 10.10
C VAL A 937 -25.96 -14.40 9.07
N CYS A 938 -26.26 -14.31 7.77
CA CYS A 938 -25.24 -14.31 6.71
C CYS A 938 -24.27 -13.12 6.83
N LYS A 939 -24.76 -11.90 7.08
CA LYS A 939 -23.91 -10.71 7.31
C LYS A 939 -23.02 -10.86 8.55
N MET A 940 -23.54 -11.46 9.60
CA MET A 940 -22.79 -11.77 10.81
C MET A 940 -21.70 -12.82 10.53
N LEU A 941 -22.08 -13.97 9.95
CA LEU A 941 -21.18 -15.07 9.56
C LEU A 941 -20.00 -14.60 8.73
N ARG A 942 -20.23 -13.65 7.82
CA ARG A 942 -19.17 -13.09 6.97
C ARG A 942 -18.15 -12.24 7.72
N ASN A 943 -18.58 -11.50 8.73
CA ASN A 943 -17.73 -10.58 9.47
C ASN A 943 -16.99 -11.25 10.64
N PHE A 944 -17.26 -12.53 10.93
CA PHE A 944 -16.48 -13.28 11.91
C PHE A 944 -15.07 -13.58 11.39
N LYS A 945 -14.07 -13.29 12.23
CA LYS A 945 -12.65 -13.53 11.93
C LYS A 945 -12.14 -14.88 12.43
N THR A 946 -12.89 -15.55 13.31
CA THR A 946 -12.51 -16.83 13.93
C THR A 946 -13.56 -17.90 13.62
N PRO A 947 -13.15 -19.08 13.13
CA PRO A 947 -14.08 -20.14 12.78
C PRO A 947 -14.84 -20.70 13.99
N GLU A 948 -14.24 -20.68 15.18
CA GLU A 948 -14.87 -21.17 16.42
C GLU A 948 -16.04 -20.28 16.88
N ALA A 949 -15.87 -18.96 16.82
CA ALA A 949 -16.93 -18.02 17.16
C ALA A 949 -18.06 -18.06 16.12
N ALA A 950 -17.71 -18.16 14.84
CA ALA A 950 -18.68 -18.31 13.76
C ALA A 950 -19.49 -19.61 13.89
N TRP A 951 -18.82 -20.73 14.21
CA TRP A 951 -19.47 -22.02 14.45
C TRP A 951 -20.37 -21.99 15.69
N SER A 952 -19.89 -21.39 16.78
CA SER A 952 -20.66 -21.27 18.02
C SER A 952 -21.91 -20.39 17.83
N PHE A 953 -21.76 -19.27 17.11
CA PHE A 953 -22.87 -18.42 16.69
C PHE A 953 -23.86 -19.17 15.79
N PHE A 954 -23.37 -19.91 14.80
CA PHE A 954 -24.18 -20.73 13.90
C PHE A 954 -25.01 -21.74 14.69
N CYS A 955 -24.40 -22.52 15.58
CA CYS A 955 -25.12 -23.48 16.42
C CYS A 955 -26.10 -22.80 17.40
N TRP A 956 -25.75 -21.64 17.95
CA TRP A 956 -26.59 -20.92 18.90
C TRP A 956 -27.80 -20.26 18.24
N VAL A 957 -27.63 -19.65 17.06
CA VAL A 957 -28.73 -18.97 16.37
C VAL A 957 -29.79 -19.97 15.91
N ALA A 958 -29.37 -21.21 15.62
CA ALA A 958 -30.29 -22.31 15.38
C ALA A 958 -31.27 -22.49 16.55
N ASN A 959 -30.85 -22.30 17.81
CA ASN A 959 -31.73 -22.51 18.98
C ASN A 959 -32.66 -21.32 19.29
N GLN A 960 -32.66 -20.26 18.46
CA GLN A 960 -33.47 -19.07 18.69
C GLN A 960 -34.89 -19.24 18.10
N ASN A 961 -35.90 -18.76 18.82
CA ASN A 961 -37.28 -18.82 18.37
C ASN A 961 -37.46 -18.08 17.03
N GLY A 962 -37.95 -18.76 16.01
CA GLY A 962 -38.28 -18.13 14.73
C GLY A 962 -37.21 -18.22 13.63
N PHE A 963 -36.05 -18.84 13.87
CA PHE A 963 -35.00 -18.99 12.87
C PHE A 963 -34.60 -20.45 12.57
N THR A 964 -34.79 -20.88 11.31
CA THR A 964 -34.25 -22.13 10.74
C THR A 964 -33.08 -21.82 9.81
N HIS A 965 -31.98 -22.58 9.90
CA HIS A 965 -30.93 -22.51 8.88
C HIS A 965 -31.46 -22.97 7.52
N ASP A 966 -31.17 -22.18 6.50
CA ASP A 966 -31.36 -22.52 5.10
C ASP A 966 -30.03 -22.87 4.43
N ILE A 967 -30.12 -23.28 3.17
CA ILE A 967 -28.97 -23.66 2.37
C ILE A 967 -27.90 -22.56 2.24
N TYR A 968 -28.31 -21.30 2.34
CA TYR A 968 -27.44 -20.15 2.18
C TYR A 968 -26.64 -19.88 3.46
N THR A 969 -27.26 -19.97 4.64
CA THR A 969 -26.53 -19.86 5.91
C THR A 969 -25.54 -21.01 6.07
N VAL A 970 -25.93 -22.22 5.63
CA VAL A 970 -25.07 -23.41 5.59
C VAL A 970 -23.91 -23.19 4.60
N GLN A 971 -24.18 -22.74 3.38
CA GLN A 971 -23.15 -22.36 2.40
C GLN A 971 -22.13 -21.39 3.01
N ARG A 972 -22.59 -20.34 3.70
CA ARG A 972 -21.70 -19.32 4.27
C ARG A 972 -20.81 -19.88 5.36
N ILE A 973 -21.34 -20.63 6.32
CA ILE A 973 -20.49 -21.26 7.34
C ILE A 973 -19.56 -22.31 6.72
N MET A 974 -20.00 -23.08 5.71
CA MET A 974 -19.15 -24.07 5.02
C MET A 974 -17.96 -23.40 4.32
N THR A 975 -18.20 -22.30 3.59
CA THR A 975 -17.11 -21.55 2.93
C THR A 975 -16.12 -20.98 3.94
N LEU A 976 -16.59 -20.46 5.08
CA LEU A 976 -15.74 -19.94 6.14
C LEU A 976 -14.90 -21.06 6.80
N LEU A 977 -15.51 -22.21 7.09
CA LEU A 977 -14.81 -23.36 7.65
C LEU A 977 -13.78 -23.97 6.69
N ALA A 978 -14.12 -24.05 5.39
CA ALA A 978 -13.22 -24.53 4.34
C ALA A 978 -12.00 -23.61 4.21
N ARG A 979 -12.18 -22.28 4.22
CA ARG A 979 -11.09 -21.30 4.18
C ARG A 979 -10.10 -21.47 5.32
N HIS A 980 -10.58 -21.83 6.51
CA HIS A 980 -9.75 -22.10 7.69
C HIS A 980 -9.28 -23.55 7.82
N GLY A 981 -9.57 -24.43 6.84
CA GLY A 981 -9.12 -25.82 6.82
C GLY A 981 -9.80 -26.76 7.83
N ARG A 982 -10.98 -26.41 8.35
CA ARG A 982 -11.73 -27.23 9.33
C ARG A 982 -12.57 -28.30 8.65
N THR A 983 -11.91 -29.28 8.05
CA THR A 983 -12.53 -30.36 7.26
C THR A 983 -13.55 -31.19 8.04
N ASP A 984 -13.34 -31.41 9.33
CA ASP A 984 -14.22 -32.25 10.15
C ASP A 984 -15.62 -31.65 10.28
N LEU A 985 -15.67 -30.33 10.50
CA LEU A 985 -16.94 -29.59 10.62
C LEU A 985 -17.64 -29.47 9.27
N VAL A 986 -16.89 -29.26 8.18
CA VAL A 986 -17.46 -29.24 6.82
C VAL A 986 -18.04 -30.61 6.45
N ASN A 987 -17.33 -31.71 6.72
CA ASN A 987 -17.83 -33.06 6.49
C ASN A 987 -19.10 -33.36 7.31
N THR A 988 -19.15 -32.87 8.55
CA THR A 988 -20.34 -33.01 9.42
C THR A 988 -21.55 -32.32 8.81
N LEU A 989 -21.37 -31.09 8.29
CA LEU A 989 -22.44 -30.37 7.58
C LEU A 989 -22.86 -31.08 6.28
N ILE A 990 -21.90 -31.58 5.49
CA ILE A 990 -22.19 -32.34 4.27
C ILE A 990 -23.03 -33.59 4.57
N SER A 991 -22.69 -34.35 5.62
CA SER A 991 -23.47 -35.52 6.04
C SER A 991 -24.88 -35.14 6.47
N LYS A 992 -25.04 -34.02 7.18
CA LYS A 992 -26.36 -33.51 7.58
C LYS A 992 -27.21 -33.08 6.38
N ILE A 993 -26.62 -32.35 5.43
CA ILE A 993 -27.26 -31.97 4.16
C ILE A 993 -27.76 -33.21 3.40
N ARG A 994 -26.96 -34.30 3.35
CA ARG A 994 -27.36 -35.55 2.71
C ARG A 994 -28.54 -36.24 3.41
N MET A 995 -28.54 -36.27 4.75
CA MET A 995 -29.64 -36.87 5.52
C MET A 995 -30.95 -36.10 5.36
N GLU A 996 -30.87 -34.79 5.17
CA GLU A 996 -32.01 -33.89 5.05
C GLU A 996 -32.49 -33.70 3.59
N GLY A 997 -31.85 -34.34 2.61
CA GLY A 997 -32.28 -34.33 1.20
C GLY A 997 -31.96 -33.05 0.41
N MET A 998 -31.30 -32.08 1.04
CA MET A 998 -31.01 -30.77 0.45
C MET A 998 -29.90 -30.83 -0.62
N ARG A 999 -30.02 -30.01 -1.67
CA ARG A 999 -29.02 -29.91 -2.76
C ARG A 999 -28.28 -28.58 -2.73
N LEU A 1000 -26.97 -28.62 -2.50
CA LEU A 1000 -26.11 -27.43 -2.53
C LEU A 1000 -26.12 -26.77 -3.92
N PRO A 1001 -26.02 -25.43 -4.01
CA PRO A 1001 -25.76 -24.76 -5.28
C PRO A 1001 -24.38 -25.13 -5.82
N PHE A 1002 -24.25 -25.22 -7.14
CA PHE A 1002 -23.00 -25.51 -7.84
C PHE A 1002 -21.84 -24.60 -7.38
N ASN A 1003 -22.12 -23.29 -7.30
CA ASN A 1003 -21.14 -22.29 -6.88
C ASN A 1003 -20.59 -22.54 -5.47
N THR A 1004 -21.38 -23.13 -4.58
CA THR A 1004 -20.94 -23.47 -3.22
C THR A 1004 -19.88 -24.55 -3.23
N ILE A 1005 -20.09 -25.62 -4.01
CA ILE A 1005 -19.12 -26.72 -4.14
C ILE A 1005 -17.81 -26.21 -4.74
N ARG A 1006 -17.91 -25.43 -5.82
CA ARG A 1006 -16.75 -24.80 -6.45
C ARG A 1006 -15.96 -23.92 -5.47
N LEU A 1007 -16.65 -23.07 -4.69
CA LEU A 1007 -16.01 -22.23 -3.67
C LEU A 1007 -15.31 -23.04 -2.57
N ILE A 1008 -15.94 -24.12 -2.10
CA ILE A 1008 -15.33 -25.01 -1.10
C ILE A 1008 -14.03 -25.63 -1.64
N ILE A 1009 -14.05 -26.12 -2.89
CA ILE A 1009 -12.87 -26.66 -3.56
C ILE A 1009 -11.77 -25.60 -3.69
N ASP A 1010 -12.11 -24.37 -4.09
CA ASP A 1010 -11.14 -23.27 -4.19
C ASP A 1010 -10.54 -22.90 -2.83
N PHE A 1011 -11.35 -22.86 -1.76
CA PHE A 1011 -10.90 -22.57 -0.39
C PHE A 1011 -10.00 -23.65 0.18
N TYR A 1012 -10.26 -24.93 -0.13
CA TYR A 1012 -9.35 -26.01 0.26
C TYR A 1012 -7.97 -25.91 -0.43
N GLY A 1013 -7.88 -25.24 -1.58
CA GLY A 1013 -6.60 -24.87 -2.19
C GLY A 1013 -5.81 -23.82 -1.39
N ILE A 1014 -6.50 -22.93 -0.66
CA ILE A 1014 -5.88 -21.96 0.25
C ILE A 1014 -5.41 -22.68 1.53
N SER A 1015 -6.25 -23.56 2.09
CA SER A 1015 -5.91 -24.33 3.29
C SER A 1015 -4.99 -25.53 3.04
N LYS A 1016 -4.54 -25.74 1.79
CA LYS A 1016 -3.65 -26.84 1.36
C LYS A 1016 -4.18 -28.26 1.64
N ASN A 1017 -5.49 -28.48 1.53
CA ASN A 1017 -6.11 -29.79 1.80
C ASN A 1017 -6.70 -30.43 0.52
N ALA A 1018 -5.87 -31.15 -0.23
CA ALA A 1018 -6.27 -31.73 -1.52
C ALA A 1018 -7.26 -32.89 -1.39
N ASP A 1019 -7.11 -33.75 -0.37
CA ASP A 1019 -7.96 -34.94 -0.21
C ASP A 1019 -9.41 -34.56 0.09
N ALA A 1020 -9.61 -33.51 0.89
CA ALA A 1020 -10.93 -32.95 1.15
C ALA A 1020 -11.57 -32.34 -0.11
N ALA A 1021 -10.77 -31.67 -0.95
CA ALA A 1021 -11.25 -31.12 -2.22
C ALA A 1021 -11.67 -32.22 -3.21
N MET A 1022 -10.86 -33.28 -3.35
CA MET A 1022 -11.19 -34.45 -4.19
C MET A 1022 -12.44 -35.17 -3.72
N LYS A 1023 -12.61 -35.33 -2.39
CA LYS A 1023 -13.81 -35.95 -1.82
C LYS A 1023 -15.07 -35.15 -2.16
N VAL A 1024 -15.04 -33.83 -1.96
CA VAL A 1024 -16.16 -32.95 -2.30
C VAL A 1024 -16.47 -32.95 -3.80
N PHE A 1025 -15.45 -33.03 -4.65
CA PHE A 1025 -15.62 -33.16 -6.09
C PHE A 1025 -16.27 -34.49 -6.49
N ASN A 1026 -15.80 -35.63 -5.97
CA ASN A 1026 -16.38 -36.93 -6.31
C ASN A 1026 -17.83 -37.11 -5.79
N ASP A 1027 -18.18 -36.35 -4.76
CA ASP A 1027 -19.52 -36.30 -4.19
C ASP A 1027 -20.43 -35.24 -4.86
N ASP A 1028 -19.95 -34.48 -5.86
CA ASP A 1028 -20.64 -33.34 -6.49
C ASP A 1028 -22.02 -33.69 -7.05
N ARG A 1029 -22.14 -34.84 -7.74
CA ARG A 1029 -23.40 -35.34 -8.32
C ARG A 1029 -24.45 -35.66 -7.27
N ILE A 1030 -24.01 -36.10 -6.09
CA ILE A 1030 -24.89 -36.40 -4.95
C ILE A 1030 -25.30 -35.09 -4.25
N LEU A 1031 -24.43 -34.08 -4.24
CA LEU A 1031 -24.63 -32.83 -3.51
C LEU A 1031 -25.35 -31.74 -4.30
N CYS A 1032 -25.18 -31.65 -5.63
CA CYS A 1032 -25.76 -30.60 -6.49
C CYS A 1032 -26.84 -31.09 -7.46
N GLY A 1033 -26.95 -32.40 -7.71
CA GLY A 1033 -27.77 -32.92 -8.81
C GLY A 1033 -27.07 -32.80 -10.18
N PRO A 1034 -27.81 -32.86 -11.30
CA PRO A 1034 -27.21 -32.82 -12.65
C PRO A 1034 -26.59 -31.45 -12.94
N ILE A 1035 -25.31 -31.45 -13.30
CA ILE A 1035 -24.53 -30.24 -13.61
C ILE A 1035 -24.43 -30.11 -15.14
N SER A 1036 -24.61 -28.89 -15.66
CA SER A 1036 -24.40 -28.61 -17.09
C SER A 1036 -22.93 -28.80 -17.47
N ASN A 1037 -22.64 -29.11 -18.74
CA ASN A 1037 -21.26 -29.32 -19.20
C ASN A 1037 -20.36 -28.10 -18.95
N VAL A 1038 -20.89 -26.87 -19.04
CA VAL A 1038 -20.16 -25.62 -18.77
C VAL A 1038 -19.80 -25.50 -17.29
N ASN A 1039 -20.74 -25.80 -16.39
CA ASN A 1039 -20.47 -25.75 -14.95
C ASN A 1039 -19.53 -26.87 -14.52
N LEU A 1040 -19.66 -28.05 -15.11
CA LEU A 1040 -18.76 -29.16 -14.85
C LEU A 1040 -17.34 -28.81 -15.32
N MET A 1041 -17.17 -28.20 -16.50
CA MET A 1041 -15.88 -27.65 -16.96
C MET A 1041 -15.25 -26.68 -15.93
N LEU A 1042 -16.04 -25.75 -15.39
CA LEU A 1042 -15.58 -24.80 -14.38
C LEU A 1042 -15.18 -25.47 -13.05
N LEU A 1043 -15.84 -26.58 -12.69
CA LEU A 1043 -15.55 -27.36 -11.49
C LEU A 1043 -14.22 -28.11 -11.61
N TYR A 1044 -14.04 -28.81 -12.74
CA TYR A 1044 -12.77 -29.44 -13.09
C TYR A 1044 -11.63 -28.42 -13.08
N SER A 1045 -11.82 -27.25 -13.71
CA SER A 1045 -10.84 -26.16 -13.71
C SER A 1045 -10.47 -25.68 -12.30
N SER A 1046 -11.46 -25.51 -11.42
CA SER A 1046 -11.25 -25.13 -10.01
C SER A 1046 -10.48 -26.21 -9.24
N LEU A 1047 -10.84 -27.48 -9.40
CA LEU A 1047 -10.14 -28.61 -8.77
C LEU A 1047 -8.69 -28.72 -9.25
N LEU A 1048 -8.45 -28.66 -10.56
CA LEU A 1048 -7.10 -28.67 -11.15
C LEU A 1048 -6.22 -27.56 -10.58
N ARG A 1049 -6.77 -26.34 -10.46
CA ARG A 1049 -6.09 -25.20 -9.85
C ARG A 1049 -5.83 -25.43 -8.35
N THR A 1050 -6.75 -26.07 -7.63
CA THR A 1050 -6.58 -26.43 -6.22
C THR A 1050 -5.51 -27.51 -6.03
N LEU A 1051 -5.50 -28.56 -6.85
CA LEU A 1051 -4.51 -29.65 -6.81
C LEU A 1051 -3.09 -29.15 -7.10
N THR A 1052 -2.94 -28.29 -8.12
CA THR A 1052 -1.65 -27.64 -8.42
C THR A 1052 -1.18 -26.72 -7.28
N LYS A 1053 -2.08 -25.95 -6.66
CA LYS A 1053 -1.75 -25.17 -5.45
C LYS A 1053 -1.30 -26.07 -4.29
N CYS A 1054 -1.88 -27.26 -4.14
CA CYS A 1054 -1.50 -28.23 -3.11
C CYS A 1054 -0.24 -29.05 -3.44
N GLY A 1055 0.33 -28.91 -4.65
CA GLY A 1055 1.50 -29.68 -5.08
C GLY A 1055 1.21 -31.13 -5.47
N ARG A 1056 -0.06 -31.50 -5.68
CA ARG A 1056 -0.52 -32.85 -6.05
C ARG A 1056 -0.54 -32.99 -7.59
N ASN A 1057 0.65 -33.04 -8.19
CA ASN A 1057 0.83 -32.94 -9.63
C ASN A 1057 0.29 -34.14 -10.42
N SER A 1058 0.44 -35.36 -9.89
CA SER A 1058 -0.09 -36.57 -10.51
C SER A 1058 -1.60 -36.54 -10.57
N ASP A 1059 -2.26 -36.25 -9.44
CA ASP A 1059 -3.71 -36.21 -9.36
C ASP A 1059 -4.29 -35.11 -10.27
N ALA A 1060 -3.58 -33.99 -10.43
CA ALA A 1060 -3.98 -32.93 -11.37
C ALA A 1060 -3.94 -33.40 -12.83
N LEU A 1061 -2.97 -34.21 -13.23
CA LEU A 1061 -2.91 -34.75 -14.59
C LEU A 1061 -3.95 -35.85 -14.80
N ASP A 1062 -4.16 -36.71 -13.80
CA ASP A 1062 -5.18 -37.75 -13.83
C ASP A 1062 -6.59 -37.13 -13.94
N MET A 1063 -6.84 -36.04 -13.22
CA MET A 1063 -8.11 -35.30 -13.27
C MET A 1063 -8.33 -34.58 -14.61
N LEU A 1064 -7.25 -34.12 -15.25
CA LEU A 1064 -7.32 -33.54 -16.60
C LEU A 1064 -7.66 -34.60 -17.65
N ASP A 1065 -7.05 -35.78 -17.54
CA ASP A 1065 -7.35 -36.91 -18.43
C ASP A 1065 -8.80 -37.39 -18.19
N ASP A 1066 -9.27 -37.46 -16.95
CA ASP A 1066 -10.67 -37.76 -16.60
C ASP A 1066 -11.66 -36.71 -17.17
N MET A 1067 -11.31 -35.42 -17.12
CA MET A 1067 -12.11 -34.34 -17.72
C MET A 1067 -12.37 -34.60 -19.22
N ILE A 1068 -11.32 -34.97 -19.95
CA ILE A 1068 -11.36 -35.22 -21.39
C ILE A 1068 -12.13 -36.52 -21.69
N LEU A 1069 -11.92 -37.58 -20.90
CA LEU A 1069 -12.62 -38.85 -21.05
C LEU A 1069 -14.14 -38.71 -20.83
N ASN A 1070 -14.56 -37.80 -19.95
CA ASN A 1070 -15.97 -37.46 -19.75
C ASN A 1070 -16.55 -36.54 -20.84
N GLY A 1071 -15.78 -36.23 -21.90
CA GLY A 1071 -16.24 -35.41 -23.03
C GLY A 1071 -16.28 -33.92 -22.74
N ILE A 1072 -15.54 -33.45 -21.72
CA ILE A 1072 -15.49 -32.05 -21.30
C ILE A 1072 -14.17 -31.46 -21.74
N CYS A 1073 -14.21 -30.50 -22.68
CA CYS A 1073 -13.01 -29.86 -23.17
C CYS A 1073 -12.49 -28.81 -22.18
N PRO A 1074 -11.20 -28.85 -21.78
CA PRO A 1074 -10.62 -27.79 -20.95
C PRO A 1074 -10.52 -26.47 -21.71
N ASP A 1075 -10.77 -25.35 -21.03
CA ASP A 1075 -10.64 -24.01 -21.61
C ASP A 1075 -9.16 -23.56 -21.70
N ILE A 1076 -8.91 -22.54 -22.54
CA ILE A 1076 -7.57 -21.95 -22.74
C ILE A 1076 -6.94 -21.52 -21.41
N GLN A 1077 -7.75 -21.00 -20.47
CA GLN A 1077 -7.29 -20.55 -19.16
C GLN A 1077 -6.88 -21.72 -18.23
N THR A 1078 -7.53 -22.88 -18.32
CA THR A 1078 -7.13 -24.09 -17.60
C THR A 1078 -5.78 -24.59 -18.11
N PHE A 1079 -5.62 -24.68 -19.43
CA PHE A 1079 -4.35 -25.05 -20.04
C PHE A 1079 -3.24 -24.05 -19.71
N SER A 1080 -3.49 -22.74 -19.80
CA SER A 1080 -2.49 -21.73 -19.52
C SER A 1080 -2.05 -21.73 -18.06
N GLY A 1081 -2.99 -21.91 -17.12
CA GLY A 1081 -2.70 -22.06 -15.70
C GLY A 1081 -1.84 -23.28 -15.37
N LEU A 1082 -2.19 -24.44 -15.92
CA LEU A 1082 -1.40 -25.67 -15.75
C LEU A 1082 -0.01 -25.54 -16.39
N MET A 1083 0.07 -25.02 -17.62
CA MET A 1083 1.34 -24.81 -18.31
C MET A 1083 2.25 -23.83 -17.57
N LEU A 1084 1.70 -22.75 -17.01
CA LEU A 1084 2.45 -21.79 -16.19
C LEU A 1084 3.00 -22.45 -14.94
N TYR A 1085 2.17 -23.25 -14.25
CA TYR A 1085 2.55 -23.97 -13.05
C TYR A 1085 3.69 -24.97 -13.31
N PHE A 1086 3.53 -25.86 -14.30
CA PHE A 1086 4.57 -26.84 -14.66
C PHE A 1086 5.83 -26.17 -15.26
N SER A 1087 5.68 -25.05 -15.95
CA SER A 1087 6.81 -24.23 -16.41
C SER A 1087 7.62 -23.66 -15.25
N GLN A 1088 6.97 -23.23 -14.16
CA GLN A 1088 7.66 -22.74 -12.95
C GLN A 1088 8.41 -23.86 -12.22
N LEU A 1089 7.87 -25.09 -12.22
CA LEU A 1089 8.56 -26.28 -11.69
C LEU A 1089 9.68 -26.80 -12.60
N GLY A 1090 9.75 -26.34 -13.85
CA GLY A 1090 10.73 -26.78 -14.83
C GLY A 1090 10.38 -28.09 -15.56
N ASP A 1091 9.16 -28.61 -15.41
CA ASP A 1091 8.69 -29.81 -16.10
C ASP A 1091 8.16 -29.49 -17.51
N ILE A 1092 9.10 -29.28 -18.44
CA ILE A 1092 8.79 -28.96 -19.84
C ILE A 1092 8.04 -30.11 -20.53
N LYS A 1093 8.29 -31.37 -20.14
CA LYS A 1093 7.70 -32.53 -20.84
C LYS A 1093 6.18 -32.50 -20.69
N THR A 1094 5.71 -32.22 -19.49
CA THR A 1094 4.29 -32.04 -19.20
C THR A 1094 3.74 -30.81 -19.92
N VAL A 1095 4.46 -29.67 -19.91
CA VAL A 1095 4.06 -28.46 -20.65
C VAL A 1095 3.93 -28.72 -22.17
N GLN A 1096 4.83 -29.52 -22.75
CA GLN A 1096 4.77 -29.94 -24.16
C GLN A 1096 3.57 -30.85 -24.43
N LYS A 1097 3.30 -31.82 -23.55
CA LYS A 1097 2.12 -32.70 -23.63
C LYS A 1097 0.84 -31.86 -23.61
N LEU A 1098 0.73 -30.91 -22.66
CA LEU A 1098 -0.42 -30.00 -22.56
C LEU A 1098 -0.60 -29.16 -23.82
N PHE A 1099 0.48 -28.58 -24.36
CA PHE A 1099 0.39 -27.78 -25.59
C PHE A 1099 0.01 -28.62 -26.83
N ALA A 1100 0.46 -29.87 -26.90
CA ALA A 1100 0.03 -30.80 -27.95
C ALA A 1100 -1.46 -31.15 -27.81
N MET A 1101 -1.95 -31.34 -26.58
CA MET A 1101 -3.37 -31.57 -26.31
C MET A 1101 -4.24 -30.38 -26.73
N ILE A 1102 -3.78 -29.13 -26.56
CA ILE A 1102 -4.47 -27.92 -27.05
C ILE A 1102 -4.68 -28.01 -28.57
N ARG A 1103 -3.61 -28.30 -29.32
CA ARG A 1103 -3.65 -28.43 -30.79
C ARG A 1103 -4.53 -29.60 -31.26
N GLN A 1104 -4.54 -30.72 -30.51
CA GLN A 1104 -5.39 -31.88 -30.81
C GLN A 1104 -6.86 -31.65 -30.48
N SER A 1105 -7.15 -30.76 -29.52
CA SER A 1105 -8.51 -30.38 -29.12
C SER A 1105 -9.15 -29.33 -30.04
N GLY A 1106 -8.44 -28.87 -31.09
CA GLY A 1106 -8.93 -27.85 -32.01
C GLY A 1106 -8.95 -26.43 -31.46
N LEU A 1107 -8.29 -26.18 -30.32
CA LEU A 1107 -8.19 -24.84 -29.72
C LEU A 1107 -7.02 -24.07 -30.35
N GLU A 1108 -7.28 -22.83 -30.81
CA GLU A 1108 -6.21 -21.93 -31.26
C GLU A 1108 -5.44 -21.35 -30.05
N PRO A 1109 -4.11 -21.52 -29.97
CA PRO A 1109 -3.35 -20.96 -28.86
C PRO A 1109 -3.26 -19.43 -28.94
N ASP A 1110 -3.62 -18.74 -27.86
CA ASP A 1110 -3.51 -17.29 -27.75
C ASP A 1110 -2.05 -16.80 -27.54
N ALA A 1111 -1.84 -15.49 -27.64
CA ALA A 1111 -0.52 -14.88 -27.44
C ALA A 1111 0.07 -15.18 -26.05
N TYR A 1112 -0.78 -15.37 -25.05
CA TYR A 1112 -0.37 -15.69 -23.68
C TYR A 1112 0.17 -17.12 -23.55
N LEU A 1113 -0.48 -18.11 -24.16
CA LEU A 1113 -0.04 -19.51 -24.20
C LEU A 1113 1.33 -19.65 -24.88
N PHE A 1114 1.52 -18.99 -26.03
CA PHE A 1114 2.83 -18.94 -26.70
C PHE A 1114 3.89 -18.31 -25.79
N LYS A 1115 3.56 -17.20 -25.12
CA LYS A 1115 4.45 -16.57 -24.13
C LYS A 1115 4.84 -17.52 -23.00
N VAL A 1116 3.88 -18.19 -22.35
CA VAL A 1116 4.15 -19.13 -21.24
C VAL A 1116 5.06 -20.27 -21.71
N LEU A 1117 4.80 -20.81 -22.91
CA LEU A 1117 5.60 -21.89 -23.48
C LEU A 1117 7.02 -21.44 -23.85
N ILE A 1118 7.15 -20.29 -24.50
CA ILE A 1118 8.45 -19.67 -24.82
C ILE A 1118 9.25 -19.41 -23.53
N GLN A 1119 8.60 -18.88 -22.49
CA GLN A 1119 9.22 -18.70 -21.17
C GLN A 1119 9.70 -20.03 -20.57
N GLY A 1120 8.90 -21.09 -20.67
CA GLY A 1120 9.26 -22.43 -20.20
C GLY A 1120 10.48 -23.01 -20.92
N TYR A 1121 10.52 -22.93 -22.26
CA TYR A 1121 11.69 -23.38 -23.03
C TYR A 1121 12.94 -22.53 -22.77
N CYS A 1122 12.77 -21.22 -22.61
CA CYS A 1122 13.88 -20.31 -22.31
C CYS A 1122 14.49 -20.60 -20.93
N LYS A 1123 13.68 -20.92 -19.92
CA LYS A 1123 14.14 -21.28 -18.56
C LYS A 1123 14.91 -22.59 -18.54
N SER A 1124 14.53 -23.53 -19.41
CA SER A 1124 15.12 -24.86 -19.43
C SER A 1124 16.25 -25.04 -20.45
N ASN A 1125 16.84 -23.94 -20.93
CA ASN A 1125 17.92 -23.91 -21.92
C ASN A 1125 17.58 -24.74 -23.18
N ARG A 1126 16.39 -24.49 -23.74
CA ARG A 1126 15.96 -25.00 -25.05
C ARG A 1126 15.48 -23.85 -25.93
N ALA A 1127 16.27 -22.78 -26.02
CA ALA A 1127 15.98 -21.59 -26.82
C ALA A 1127 15.68 -21.92 -28.28
N ALA A 1128 16.23 -23.03 -28.78
CA ALA A 1128 16.00 -23.43 -30.16
C ALA A 1128 14.55 -23.78 -30.51
N LEU A 1129 13.85 -24.40 -29.56
CA LEU A 1129 12.42 -24.70 -29.68
C LEU A 1129 11.58 -23.46 -29.38
N ALA A 1130 12.05 -22.60 -28.47
CA ALA A 1130 11.42 -21.33 -28.17
C ALA A 1130 11.39 -20.39 -29.39
N TRP A 1131 12.45 -20.37 -30.19
CA TRP A 1131 12.51 -19.60 -31.44
C TRP A 1131 11.51 -20.08 -32.48
N ARG A 1132 11.41 -21.40 -32.71
CA ARG A 1132 10.41 -21.95 -33.64
C ARG A 1132 8.99 -21.58 -33.23
N LEU A 1133 8.71 -21.61 -31.93
CA LEU A 1133 7.40 -21.20 -31.41
C LEU A 1133 7.13 -19.71 -31.53
N PHE A 1134 8.18 -18.89 -31.50
CA PHE A 1134 8.10 -17.46 -31.76
C PHE A 1134 7.81 -17.15 -33.24
N GLU A 1135 8.40 -17.93 -34.16
CA GLU A 1135 8.05 -17.88 -35.59
C GLU A 1135 6.61 -18.37 -35.82
N ASP A 1136 6.21 -19.49 -35.21
CA ASP A 1136 4.83 -19.99 -35.26
C ASP A 1136 3.82 -18.93 -34.76
N MET A 1137 4.13 -18.24 -33.65
CA MET A 1137 3.31 -17.16 -33.09
C MET A 1137 3.13 -16.01 -34.08
N LYS A 1138 4.20 -15.57 -34.73
CA LYS A 1138 4.15 -14.51 -35.76
C LYS A 1138 3.39 -14.92 -37.01
N ASN A 1139 3.62 -16.15 -37.48
CA ASN A 1139 2.93 -16.70 -38.65
C ASN A 1139 1.43 -16.84 -38.40
N SER A 1140 1.02 -16.94 -37.14
CA SER A 1140 -0.39 -16.94 -36.69
C SER A 1140 -0.96 -15.53 -36.51
N GLY A 1141 -0.24 -14.47 -36.89
CA GLY A 1141 -0.71 -13.07 -36.80
C GLY A 1141 -0.68 -12.47 -35.38
N LEU A 1142 -0.12 -13.17 -34.40
CA LEU A 1142 -0.08 -12.71 -33.00
C LEU A 1142 1.15 -11.85 -32.73
N VAL A 1143 0.94 -10.69 -32.07
CA VAL A 1143 2.03 -9.76 -31.74
C VAL A 1143 2.71 -10.16 -30.43
N PRO A 1144 4.02 -10.49 -30.42
CA PRO A 1144 4.72 -10.85 -29.20
C PRO A 1144 4.99 -9.62 -28.33
N ASP A 1145 4.77 -9.75 -27.02
CA ASP A 1145 5.06 -8.67 -26.07
C ASP A 1145 6.57 -8.41 -25.90
N SER A 1146 6.93 -7.20 -25.49
CA SER A 1146 8.33 -6.79 -25.33
C SER A 1146 9.10 -7.69 -24.36
N ALA A 1147 8.43 -8.17 -23.31
CA ALA A 1147 9.03 -9.01 -22.28
C ALA A 1147 9.38 -10.42 -22.80
N THR A 1148 8.56 -11.02 -23.68
CA THR A 1148 8.84 -12.34 -24.27
C THR A 1148 9.95 -12.25 -25.30
N LYS A 1149 9.99 -11.18 -26.11
CA LYS A 1149 11.08 -10.92 -27.06
C LYS A 1149 12.43 -10.80 -26.36
N GLU A 1150 12.50 -9.98 -25.30
CA GLU A 1150 13.74 -9.79 -24.52
C GLU A 1150 14.24 -11.10 -23.89
N LEU A 1151 13.33 -11.90 -23.32
CA LEU A 1151 13.67 -13.18 -22.72
C LEU A 1151 14.20 -14.19 -23.75
N LEU A 1152 13.56 -14.26 -24.93
CA LEU A 1152 13.96 -15.15 -26.02
C LEU A 1152 15.32 -14.77 -26.59
N VAL A 1153 15.57 -13.48 -26.82
CA VAL A 1153 16.88 -12.96 -27.24
C VAL A 1153 17.96 -13.38 -26.24
N LYS A 1154 17.72 -13.14 -24.95
CA LYS A 1154 18.67 -13.52 -23.88
C LYS A 1154 18.96 -15.02 -23.86
N SER A 1155 17.95 -15.86 -24.10
CA SER A 1155 18.10 -17.32 -24.13
C SER A 1155 18.85 -17.80 -25.39
N LEU A 1156 18.53 -17.27 -26.58
CA LEU A 1156 19.21 -17.59 -27.84
C LEU A 1156 20.68 -17.16 -27.85
N TRP A 1157 20.98 -16.00 -27.26
CA TRP A 1157 22.36 -15.56 -27.04
C TRP A 1157 23.15 -16.51 -26.13
N LYS A 1158 22.52 -17.00 -25.05
CA LYS A 1158 23.14 -17.94 -24.12
C LYS A 1158 23.48 -19.30 -24.77
N GLU A 1159 22.65 -19.75 -25.71
CA GLU A 1159 22.86 -21.01 -26.46
C GLU A 1159 23.70 -20.83 -27.74
N GLY A 1160 24.19 -19.62 -28.02
CA GLY A 1160 25.06 -19.35 -29.17
C GLY A 1160 24.35 -19.22 -30.53
N ARG A 1161 23.01 -19.17 -30.56
CA ARG A 1161 22.21 -19.04 -31.79
C ARG A 1161 22.06 -17.56 -32.22
N ARG A 1162 23.18 -16.94 -32.59
CA ARG A 1162 23.29 -15.49 -32.84
C ARG A 1162 22.43 -14.97 -34.01
N ARG A 1163 22.28 -15.76 -35.08
CA ARG A 1163 21.49 -15.36 -36.26
C ARG A 1163 20.01 -15.21 -35.93
N GLU A 1164 19.48 -16.11 -35.11
CA GLU A 1164 18.08 -16.09 -34.70
C GLU A 1164 17.82 -15.00 -33.68
N ALA A 1165 18.76 -14.76 -32.74
CA ALA A 1165 18.66 -13.63 -31.81
C ALA A 1165 18.60 -12.28 -32.54
N ALA A 1166 19.40 -12.10 -33.61
CA ALA A 1166 19.36 -10.90 -34.44
C ALA A 1166 18.01 -10.77 -35.19
N ALA A 1167 17.44 -11.87 -35.68
CA ALA A 1167 16.13 -11.87 -36.33
C ALA A 1167 14.97 -11.55 -35.37
N VAL A 1168 15.07 -11.92 -34.07
CA VAL A 1168 14.12 -11.42 -33.05
C VAL A 1168 14.27 -9.90 -32.90
N GLU A 1169 15.51 -9.40 -32.78
CA GLU A 1169 15.81 -7.97 -32.55
C GLU A 1169 15.39 -7.07 -33.72
N GLU A 1170 15.64 -7.48 -34.97
CA GLU A 1170 15.27 -6.73 -36.19
C GLU A 1170 13.74 -6.56 -36.30
N SER A 1171 12.98 -7.57 -35.89
CA SER A 1171 11.52 -7.49 -35.84
C SER A 1171 10.93 -6.62 -34.73
N CYS A 1172 11.78 -6.07 -33.85
CA CYS A 1172 11.38 -5.02 -32.91
C CYS A 1172 11.44 -3.63 -33.56
N GLU A 1173 12.24 -3.44 -34.62
CA GLU A 1173 12.43 -2.15 -35.28
C GLU A 1173 11.26 -1.83 -36.23
N GLU A 1174 10.67 -2.84 -36.89
CA GLU A 1174 9.57 -2.64 -37.85
C GLU A 1174 8.22 -2.25 -37.20
N ILE A 1175 7.94 -2.64 -35.96
CA ILE A 1175 6.61 -2.48 -35.34
C ILE A 1175 6.41 -1.10 -34.68
N ASN A 1176 7.48 -0.34 -34.40
CA ASN A 1176 7.37 1.00 -33.81
C ASN A 1176 6.91 2.10 -34.81
N THR A 1177 6.62 1.74 -36.06
CA THR A 1177 6.31 2.73 -37.13
C THR A 1177 4.99 2.54 -37.86
N VAL A 1178 4.17 1.53 -37.53
CA VAL A 1178 2.90 1.29 -38.26
C VAL A 1178 1.75 1.01 -37.29
N LEU A 1179 0.84 1.98 -37.15
CA LEU A 1179 -0.55 1.74 -36.75
C LEU A 1179 -1.25 0.96 -37.88
N PRO A 1180 -1.82 -0.23 -37.63
CA PRO A 1180 -2.64 -0.89 -38.64
C PRO A 1180 -4.08 -0.37 -38.57
N LEU A 1181 -4.43 0.46 -39.56
CA LEU A 1181 -5.78 0.47 -40.13
C LEU A 1181 -5.92 -0.75 -41.07
N ALA A 1182 -7.13 -1.31 -41.13
CA ALA A 1182 -7.60 -2.51 -41.85
C ALA A 1182 -7.45 -3.83 -41.05
N LEU A 1183 -8.49 -4.64 -40.85
CA LEU A 1183 -9.36 -5.19 -41.90
C LEU A 1183 -10.80 -5.47 -41.43
N GLN A 1184 -11.73 -5.10 -42.30
CA GLN A 1184 -13.09 -5.61 -42.42
C GLN A 1184 -13.04 -6.89 -43.30
N GLU A 1185 -13.89 -7.86 -42.96
CA GLU A 1185 -14.39 -8.98 -43.79
C GLU A 1185 -13.45 -10.17 -44.14
N SER A 1186 -13.63 -11.29 -43.43
CA SER A 1186 -14.11 -12.58 -44.00
C SER A 1186 -14.23 -13.67 -42.91
N TYR A 1187 -15.46 -14.11 -42.60
CA TYR A 1187 -15.79 -15.35 -41.86
C TYR A 1187 -15.92 -16.54 -42.86
N PRO A 1188 -15.92 -17.85 -42.50
CA PRO A 1188 -16.35 -18.46 -41.20
C PRO A 1188 -15.57 -19.72 -40.69
N SER A 1189 -15.62 -20.01 -39.37
CA SER A 1189 -16.29 -21.20 -38.77
C SER A 1189 -15.84 -21.54 -37.33
N ALA A 1190 -16.79 -21.44 -36.40
CA ALA A 1190 -17.06 -22.29 -35.23
C ALA A 1190 -15.93 -22.57 -34.20
N TYR A 1191 -16.10 -21.91 -33.04
CA TYR A 1191 -15.50 -22.19 -31.72
C TYR A 1191 -14.02 -21.82 -31.54
N THR A 1192 -13.74 -20.52 -31.35
CA THR A 1192 -13.01 -19.94 -30.20
C THR A 1192 -12.62 -18.49 -30.53
N MET A 1193 -13.12 -17.51 -29.75
CA MET A 1193 -12.81 -16.08 -29.93
C MET A 1193 -12.20 -15.51 -28.65
N ASP A 1194 -11.16 -14.68 -28.79
CA ASP A 1194 -10.45 -13.97 -27.72
C ASP A 1194 -11.39 -13.07 -26.90
N VAL A 1195 -11.20 -12.96 -25.57
CA VAL A 1195 -12.05 -12.15 -24.66
C VAL A 1195 -12.06 -10.67 -25.07
N ASN A 1196 -10.94 -10.15 -25.59
CA ASN A 1196 -10.89 -8.78 -26.12
C ASN A 1196 -11.62 -8.69 -27.45
N SER A 1197 -11.37 -9.62 -28.40
CA SER A 1197 -12.13 -9.73 -29.65
C SER A 1197 -13.64 -9.80 -29.41
N PHE A 1198 -14.04 -10.51 -28.36
CA PHE A 1198 -15.41 -10.72 -27.94
C PHE A 1198 -16.06 -9.48 -27.31
N ALA A 1199 -15.33 -8.77 -26.43
CA ALA A 1199 -15.77 -7.49 -25.88
C ALA A 1199 -15.86 -6.39 -26.96
N HIS A 1200 -14.93 -6.42 -27.93
CA HIS A 1200 -14.99 -5.62 -29.14
C HIS A 1200 -16.17 -6.00 -30.04
N GLU A 1201 -16.52 -7.27 -30.16
CA GLU A 1201 -17.67 -7.75 -30.94
C GLU A 1201 -19.00 -7.33 -30.31
N ILE A 1202 -19.13 -7.44 -28.98
CA ILE A 1202 -20.29 -6.89 -28.24
C ILE A 1202 -20.41 -5.39 -28.47
N SER A 1203 -19.31 -4.64 -28.35
CA SER A 1203 -19.32 -3.19 -28.55
C SER A 1203 -19.61 -2.80 -30.00
N ALA A 1204 -18.99 -3.47 -30.98
CA ALA A 1204 -19.23 -3.26 -32.41
C ALA A 1204 -20.67 -3.59 -32.79
N HIS A 1205 -21.23 -4.67 -32.25
CA HIS A 1205 -22.64 -5.02 -32.42
C HIS A 1205 -23.54 -3.94 -31.82
N THR A 1206 -23.25 -3.50 -30.59
CA THR A 1206 -24.03 -2.46 -29.88
C THR A 1206 -23.99 -1.11 -30.63
N LEU A 1207 -22.81 -0.68 -31.12
CA LEU A 1207 -22.63 0.52 -31.95
C LEU A 1207 -23.34 0.43 -33.29
N THR A 1208 -23.28 -0.74 -33.94
CA THR A 1208 -23.94 -0.98 -35.24
C THR A 1208 -25.46 -0.88 -35.11
N VAL A 1209 -26.02 -1.40 -34.02
CA VAL A 1209 -27.46 -1.32 -33.75
C VAL A 1209 -27.89 0.10 -33.37
N MET A 1210 -27.05 0.90 -32.69
CA MET A 1210 -27.34 2.32 -32.43
C MET A 1210 -27.26 3.20 -33.68
N ASN A 1211 -26.26 2.99 -34.54
CA ASN A 1211 -26.11 3.76 -35.79
C ASN A 1211 -27.27 3.52 -36.76
N LYS A 1212 -27.91 2.35 -36.74
CA LYS A 1212 -29.14 2.08 -37.50
C LYS A 1212 -30.34 2.93 -37.05
N GLN A 1213 -30.36 3.48 -35.83
CA GLN A 1213 -31.41 4.41 -35.39
C GLN A 1213 -31.12 5.87 -35.74
N GLY A 1214 -29.85 6.25 -35.95
CA GLY A 1214 -29.47 7.59 -36.41
C GLY A 1214 -29.86 7.91 -37.86
N MET A 1215 -30.17 6.90 -38.67
CA MET A 1215 -30.59 7.07 -40.08
C MET A 1215 -32.11 7.21 -40.27
N HIS A 1216 -32.93 7.16 -39.21
CA HIS A 1216 -34.39 7.36 -39.33
C HIS A 1216 -34.92 8.68 -38.76
N SER A 1217 -34.05 9.60 -38.32
CA SER A 1217 -34.44 10.97 -37.98
C SER A 1217 -33.96 11.97 -39.03
N GLY A 1218 -34.56 11.96 -40.22
CA GLY A 1218 -34.17 12.85 -41.31
C GLY A 1218 -35.14 12.88 -42.49
N GLY A 1219 -36.30 13.52 -42.28
CA GLY A 1219 -37.12 14.10 -43.37
C GLY A 1219 -38.21 13.21 -43.99
N GLU A 1220 -39.48 13.48 -43.68
CA GLU A 1220 -40.39 14.14 -44.63
C GLU A 1220 -41.77 14.45 -43.99
N ARG A 1221 -42.19 15.70 -44.12
CA ARG A 1221 -43.57 16.16 -43.95
C ARG A 1221 -44.32 15.94 -45.28
N LYS A 1222 -45.46 15.25 -45.23
CA LYS A 1222 -46.73 15.42 -45.99
C LYS A 1222 -47.58 14.18 -45.67
N GLY A 1223 -48.84 14.20 -45.27
CA GLY A 1223 -49.91 15.15 -45.58
C GLY A 1223 -50.91 14.51 -46.54
N GLY A 1224 -51.75 13.59 -46.04
CA GLY A 1224 -53.11 13.28 -46.49
C GLY A 1224 -53.38 12.66 -47.88
N GLY A 1225 -54.24 11.64 -47.90
CA GLY A 1225 -55.27 11.50 -48.95
C GLY A 1225 -55.19 10.31 -49.91
N THR A 1226 -56.08 9.33 -49.66
CA THR A 1226 -56.96 8.63 -50.63
C THR A 1226 -56.42 7.73 -51.76
N THR A 1227 -57.15 6.61 -51.90
CA THR A 1227 -57.52 5.82 -53.10
C THR A 1227 -56.58 4.76 -53.71
N LEU A 1228 -57.06 3.51 -53.56
CA LEU A 1228 -57.30 2.45 -54.58
C LEU A 1228 -56.15 1.87 -55.45
N ARG A 1229 -56.13 0.52 -55.37
CA ARG A 1229 -56.00 -0.51 -56.43
C ARG A 1229 -54.63 -0.83 -57.05
N GLU A 1230 -54.41 -2.17 -57.10
CA GLU A 1230 -53.81 -2.99 -58.18
C GLU A 1230 -52.35 -2.66 -58.56
N THR A 1231 -51.44 -3.55 -58.91
CA THR A 1231 -51.31 -5.01 -59.11
C THR A 1231 -49.82 -5.22 -59.39
N ASP A 1232 -49.33 -6.43 -59.11
CA ASP A 1232 -48.33 -7.16 -59.89
C ASP A 1232 -46.86 -6.70 -60.02
N THR A 1233 -46.04 -7.71 -59.68
CA THR A 1233 -44.90 -8.26 -60.43
C THR A 1233 -43.52 -7.60 -60.37
N ASP A 1234 -42.61 -8.48 -59.92
CA ASP A 1234 -41.29 -8.79 -60.48
C ASP A 1234 -40.19 -7.74 -60.51
N GLY A 1235 -39.08 -8.12 -59.86
CA GLY A 1235 -37.81 -8.17 -60.59
C GLY A 1235 -36.60 -7.60 -59.85
N ILE A 1236 -35.77 -8.55 -59.39
CA ILE A 1236 -34.33 -8.47 -59.06
C ILE A 1236 -33.99 -8.03 -57.63
#